data_AF-A0A7Y9JGU8-F1
#
_entry.id   AF-A0A7Y9JGU8-F1
#
_cell.length_a   1.000
_cell.length_b   1.000
_cell.length_c   1.000
_cell.angle_alpha   90.00
_cell.angle_beta   90.00
_cell.angle_gamma   90.00
#
_symmetry.space_group_name_H-M   'P 1'
#
loop_
_entity.id
_entity.type
_entity.pdbx_description
1 polymer ?
#
loop_
_entity_poly.entity_id
_entity_poly.type
_entity_poly.pdbx_seq_one_letter_code
_entity_poly.pdbx_strand_id
1 'polypeptide(L)'
;MIDQRERRALLDGAARAPDASGLFAGASSRLGRLLGFQAAAWSATDPETGLITAPMLVENLGRGEQCFAYWECALLEETVLPYRDLARATVPAAGLVASTDGLPARSAQYRRLLGRQGIGDELRAVLRTGGRPWGVVSLFREKDREPFGPSEVALVAGLSAPLADRLRELARPVRPPGPAAGQDPGLILFDPAGTPFSINDEARHLLSRLPDGPSVPSPLGPPLPVWLAGTAAQARAVAAGRDRGAARIRIRTRDGQWLVVHASCMDGVPGAPGPTAVVVQPAAGSDMAPVIAQAYGLSARELEITQLIARGLTTGGIAAELVISPPHRPRPRQGRVRQDARVEPRRAGREAVRRELLAAPGQVTAGKRPPVSLSPACGYALIARGPFALAATGAFVVGRKNGMPAIVLVGAQWGDEGKGKATDLLGGDVDYVVRYQGGNNAGHTVVIGDKSYALHLLPSGVLSPDVVPVIGNGVVIDPAVLLQEIDGLRDRGIGCERLLISANAHLIMPHHRALDKVTERYLGKARIGTTGRGIGPTYADKINRMGIRVQDLFDPNILTQKLDLALREKNQVLTKVYNRRRIETGPIVQEYLAYGERLRPFVADTTLVLNKALDDGKVVLLEGAQGTLLDIDHGTYPFVTSSSPTAGGACAGSGVGPTKITRVIGILKAYTTRVGSGPFPTELLDEQGEYLRTTGGEYGVTTGRDRRCGWFDAVIARYATRVNGITDYFLTKLDVLSGLERVPVCVAYEVDGVRVDELPTTQTEFHHAKPVLEYLDGWQEDITAAKKFEDLPANAQAYVRALEKMSGAQISAIGVGPGRDQTLSLRPLV
;
A
#
# COMPACT_ATOMS: atom_id res chain seq x y z
N MET A 1 10.12 6.19 36.35
CA MET A 1 8.86 6.69 35.74
C MET A 1 9.05 8.17 35.47
N ILE A 2 9.08 8.58 34.20
CA ILE A 2 9.18 9.99 33.83
C ILE A 2 7.85 10.67 34.20
N ASP A 3 7.92 11.82 34.87
CA ASP A 3 6.76 12.54 35.40
C ASP A 3 5.78 12.93 34.26
N GLN A 4 4.60 12.29 34.23
CA GLN A 4 3.53 12.58 33.27
C GLN A 4 3.07 14.05 33.34
N ARG A 5 3.23 14.70 34.49
CA ARG A 5 2.93 16.12 34.69
C ARG A 5 3.86 17.01 33.87
N GLU A 6 5.16 16.73 33.88
CA GLU A 6 6.15 17.47 33.11
C GLU A 6 5.99 17.26 31.60
N ARG A 7 5.69 16.02 31.18
CA ARG A 7 5.34 15.74 29.77
C ARG A 7 4.13 16.56 29.33
N ARG A 8 3.07 16.61 30.15
CA ARG A 8 1.88 17.41 29.85
C ARG A 8 2.21 18.91 29.77
N ALA A 9 2.99 19.42 30.72
CA ALA A 9 3.39 20.83 30.72
C ALA A 9 4.25 21.22 29.51
N LEU A 10 5.08 20.29 29.01
CA LEU A 10 5.81 20.45 27.75
C LEU A 10 4.85 20.57 26.56
N LEU A 11 3.89 19.65 26.43
CA LEU A 11 2.91 19.67 25.34
C LEU A 11 2.00 20.92 25.40
N ASP A 12 1.58 21.34 26.59
CA ASP A 12 0.79 22.56 26.79
C ASP A 12 1.60 23.83 26.46
N GLY A 13 2.92 23.81 26.66
CA GLY A 13 3.83 24.87 26.23
C GLY A 13 4.00 24.90 24.71
N ALA A 14 4.21 23.73 24.12
CA ALA A 14 4.34 23.56 22.68
C ALA A 14 3.11 24.06 21.92
N ALA A 15 1.90 23.71 22.39
CA ALA A 15 0.65 24.15 21.79
C ALA A 15 0.47 25.68 21.79
N ARG A 16 1.10 26.38 22.74
CA ARG A 16 1.04 27.84 22.89
C ARG A 16 2.20 28.59 22.24
N ALA A 17 3.18 27.88 21.68
CA ALA A 17 4.34 28.50 21.05
C ALA A 17 3.92 29.39 19.86
N PRO A 18 4.31 30.67 19.81
CA PRO A 18 3.88 31.60 18.76
C PRO A 18 4.54 31.32 17.40
N ASP A 19 5.74 30.74 17.42
CA ASP A 19 6.53 30.38 16.24
C ASP A 19 7.39 29.13 16.53
N ALA A 20 8.08 28.63 15.49
CA ALA A 20 8.87 27.42 15.58
C ALA A 20 10.13 27.60 16.47
N SER A 21 10.69 28.80 16.53
CA SER A 21 11.83 29.11 17.41
C SER A 21 11.43 29.02 18.89
N GLY A 22 10.29 29.61 19.24
CA GLY A 22 9.72 29.54 20.59
C GLY A 22 9.30 28.12 20.97
N LEU A 23 8.84 27.32 19.99
CA LEU A 23 8.56 25.89 20.18
C LEU A 23 9.84 25.13 20.56
N PHE A 24 10.92 25.31 19.79
CA PHE A 24 12.20 24.65 20.06
C PHE A 24 12.79 25.08 21.40
N ALA A 25 12.85 26.38 21.69
CA ALA A 25 13.39 26.88 22.95
C ALA A 25 12.58 26.37 24.17
N GLY A 26 11.25 26.38 24.06
CA GLY A 26 10.37 25.89 25.13
C GLY A 26 10.48 24.37 25.35
N ALA A 27 10.56 23.59 24.27
CA ALA A 27 10.75 22.14 24.34
C ALA A 27 12.14 21.78 24.89
N SER A 28 13.20 22.45 24.40
CA SER A 28 14.57 22.21 24.83
C SER A 28 14.78 22.53 26.31
N SER A 29 14.33 23.70 26.78
CA SER A 29 14.44 24.09 28.19
C SER A 29 13.77 23.09 29.16
N ARG A 30 12.63 22.52 28.76
CA ARG A 30 11.93 21.50 29.58
C ARG A 30 12.61 20.14 29.52
N LEU A 31 13.00 19.69 28.33
CA LEU A 31 13.74 18.43 28.18
C LEU A 31 15.11 18.49 28.86
N GLY A 32 15.77 19.64 28.88
CA GLY A 32 17.05 19.84 29.57
C GLY A 32 16.91 19.61 31.07
N ARG A 33 15.80 20.04 31.68
CA ARG A 33 15.50 19.76 33.09
C ARG A 33 15.14 18.29 33.36
N LEU A 34 14.52 17.62 32.39
CA LEU A 34 14.07 16.23 32.53
C LEU A 34 15.18 15.21 32.25
N LEU A 35 16.00 15.48 31.24
CA LEU A 35 17.01 14.57 30.71
C LEU A 35 18.44 15.01 31.05
N GLY A 36 18.66 16.23 31.52
CA GLY A 36 20.00 16.68 31.91
C GLY A 36 21.04 16.59 30.78
N PHE A 37 20.66 16.89 29.54
CA PHE A 37 21.62 17.02 28.43
C PHE A 37 22.38 18.36 28.53
N GLN A 38 23.60 18.42 28.00
CA GLN A 38 24.46 19.61 28.08
C GLN A 38 24.38 20.49 26.84
N ALA A 39 24.11 19.89 25.68
CA ALA A 39 23.95 20.57 24.41
C ALA A 39 22.77 20.00 23.61
N ALA A 40 22.21 20.81 22.72
CA ALA A 40 21.13 20.40 21.84
C ALA A 40 21.18 21.09 20.49
N ALA A 41 20.65 20.42 19.47
CA ALA A 41 20.41 20.98 18.15
C ALA A 41 18.99 20.63 17.71
N TRP A 42 18.20 21.65 17.41
CA TRP A 42 16.84 21.55 16.89
C TRP A 42 16.79 22.26 15.54
N SER A 43 16.11 21.65 14.58
CA SER A 43 15.91 22.26 13.27
C SER A 43 14.54 21.91 12.72
N ALA A 44 13.88 22.89 12.09
CA ALA A 44 12.78 22.59 11.20
C ALA A 44 13.31 21.80 9.99
N THR A 45 12.48 20.96 9.40
CA THR A 45 12.83 20.29 8.14
C THR A 45 11.84 20.64 7.06
N ASP A 46 12.34 20.62 5.84
CA ASP A 46 11.51 20.56 4.66
C ASP A 46 10.78 19.21 4.61
N PRO A 47 9.44 19.17 4.66
CA PRO A 47 8.73 17.91 4.82
C PRO A 47 8.69 17.07 3.54
N GLU A 48 9.09 17.64 2.39
CA GLU A 48 9.25 16.88 1.15
C GLU A 48 10.63 16.22 1.06
N THR A 49 11.71 16.96 1.35
CA THR A 49 13.08 16.44 1.18
C THR A 49 13.70 15.88 2.45
N GLY A 50 13.17 16.24 3.62
CA GLY A 50 13.72 15.90 4.94
C GLY A 50 14.98 16.69 5.31
N LEU A 51 15.43 17.61 4.45
CA LEU A 51 16.58 18.47 4.72
C LEU A 51 16.24 19.54 5.74
N ILE A 52 17.24 19.92 6.54
CA ILE A 52 17.11 20.99 7.54
C ILE A 52 16.82 22.35 6.88
N THR A 53 15.98 23.14 7.54
CA THR A 53 15.63 24.51 7.18
C THR A 53 15.47 25.35 8.45
N ALA A 54 15.18 26.64 8.28
CA ALA A 54 14.98 27.54 9.41
C ALA A 54 13.57 27.42 10.02
N PRO A 55 13.42 27.68 11.33
CA PRO A 55 14.48 28.07 12.26
C PRO A 55 15.33 26.89 12.75
N MET A 56 16.48 27.23 13.34
CA MET A 56 17.33 26.32 14.08
C MET A 56 17.62 26.87 15.47
N LEU A 57 17.68 25.99 16.45
CA LEU A 57 18.19 26.28 17.79
C LEU A 57 19.39 25.38 18.04
N VAL A 58 20.55 25.98 18.33
CA VAL A 58 21.76 25.26 18.71
C VAL A 58 22.21 25.78 20.06
N GLU A 59 22.31 24.89 21.03
CA GLU A 59 22.66 25.19 22.41
C GLU A 59 23.95 24.46 22.76
N ASN A 60 24.97 25.21 23.20
CA ASN A 60 26.22 24.70 23.76
C ASN A 60 27.01 23.70 22.87
N LEU A 61 26.82 23.71 21.55
CA LEU A 61 27.46 22.76 20.61
C LEU A 61 28.81 23.25 20.02
N GLY A 62 29.60 24.03 20.76
CA GLY A 62 30.87 24.59 20.29
C GLY A 62 30.75 25.78 19.32
N ARG A 63 31.87 26.23 18.73
CA ARG A 63 31.91 27.37 17.78
C ARG A 63 31.34 26.97 16.41
N GLY A 64 30.75 27.93 15.68
CA GLY A 64 29.97 27.70 14.44
C GLY A 64 30.64 26.86 13.34
N GLU A 65 31.97 26.86 13.24
CA GLU A 65 32.74 26.02 12.31
C GLU A 65 32.53 24.51 12.52
N GLN A 66 32.33 24.09 13.77
CA GLN A 66 32.10 22.68 14.12
C GLN A 66 30.65 22.24 13.82
N CYS A 67 29.74 23.21 13.73
CA CYS A 67 28.34 22.98 13.38
C CYS A 67 28.22 22.50 11.92
N PHE A 68 28.99 23.09 10.98
CA PHE A 68 28.96 22.65 9.58
C PHE A 68 29.43 21.20 9.41
N ALA A 69 30.59 20.86 9.97
CA ALA A 69 31.12 19.50 9.90
C ALA A 69 30.13 18.49 10.53
N TYR A 70 29.47 18.88 11.62
CA TYR A 70 28.41 18.08 12.21
C TYR A 70 27.26 17.82 11.24
N TRP A 71 26.75 18.85 10.57
CA TRP A 71 25.64 18.71 9.62
C TRP A 71 26.03 18.01 8.32
N GLU A 72 27.25 18.24 7.82
CA GLU A 72 27.80 17.50 6.68
C GLU A 72 27.85 15.99 7.00
N CYS A 73 28.35 15.62 8.18
CA CYS A 73 28.35 14.23 8.64
C CYS A 73 26.94 13.69 8.90
N ALA A 74 26.08 14.46 9.57
CA ALA A 74 24.74 14.04 9.98
C ALA A 74 23.79 13.83 8.78
N LEU A 75 24.01 14.57 7.69
CA LEU A 75 23.16 14.52 6.50
C LEU A 75 23.72 13.56 5.43
N LEU A 76 25.05 13.41 5.30
CA LEU A 76 25.68 12.83 4.10
C LEU A 76 26.62 11.64 4.35
N GLU A 77 27.14 11.48 5.56
CA GLU A 77 28.01 10.33 5.88
C GLU A 77 27.18 9.15 6.38
N GLU A 78 27.66 7.93 6.13
CA GLU A 78 27.14 6.72 6.78
C GLU A 78 27.38 6.82 8.30
N THR A 79 26.41 7.39 8.98
CA THR A 79 26.30 7.44 10.43
C THR A 79 25.38 6.31 10.90
N VAL A 80 25.54 5.87 12.14
CA VAL A 80 24.75 4.76 12.71
C VAL A 80 23.27 5.15 12.89
N LEU A 81 22.98 6.45 12.96
CA LEU A 81 21.64 7.00 13.20
C LEU A 81 21.27 8.10 12.19
N PRO A 82 21.13 7.79 10.90
CA PRO A 82 20.81 8.82 9.93
C PRO A 82 19.34 9.24 10.09
N TYR A 83 19.06 10.55 10.05
CA TYR A 83 17.69 11.07 10.25
C TYR A 83 16.68 10.49 9.26
N ARG A 84 17.12 10.16 8.04
CA ARG A 84 16.30 9.50 7.01
C ARG A 84 15.73 8.15 7.46
N ASP A 85 16.48 7.39 8.27
CA ASP A 85 16.07 6.06 8.74
C ASP A 85 15.15 6.20 9.95
N LEU A 86 15.47 7.11 10.87
CA LEU A 86 14.57 7.46 11.98
C LEU A 86 13.23 8.04 11.50
N ALA A 87 13.22 8.75 10.37
CA ALA A 87 12.00 9.26 9.75
C ALA A 87 11.07 8.13 9.25
N ARG A 88 11.59 6.92 9.03
CA ARG A 88 10.86 5.72 8.57
C ARG A 88 10.70 4.65 9.65
N ALA A 89 11.55 4.64 10.67
CA ALA A 89 11.53 3.69 11.78
C ALA A 89 10.22 3.72 12.56
N THR A 90 9.84 2.62 13.23
CA THR A 90 8.63 2.58 14.08
C THR A 90 8.73 3.56 15.25
N VAL A 91 9.90 3.60 15.90
CA VAL A 91 10.23 4.54 16.97
C VAL A 91 11.10 5.65 16.35
N PRO A 92 10.62 6.90 16.27
CA PRO A 92 11.34 7.98 15.57
C PRO A 92 12.43 8.64 16.44
N ALA A 93 13.05 7.88 17.34
CA ALA A 93 14.15 8.34 18.18
C ALA A 93 15.09 7.18 18.56
N ALA A 94 16.37 7.46 18.73
CA ALA A 94 17.38 6.49 19.15
C ALA A 94 18.60 7.16 19.79
N GLY A 95 19.25 6.47 20.74
CA GLY A 95 20.52 6.86 21.35
C GLY A 95 21.71 6.20 20.65
N LEU A 96 22.81 6.93 20.45
CA LEU A 96 23.99 6.46 19.74
C LEU A 96 24.66 5.27 20.43
N VAL A 97 24.89 5.34 21.74
CA VAL A 97 25.51 4.25 22.52
C VAL A 97 24.66 2.98 22.45
N ALA A 98 23.34 3.11 22.63
CA ALA A 98 22.42 1.98 22.52
C ALA A 98 22.41 1.37 21.12
N SER A 99 22.52 2.19 20.07
CA SER A 99 22.49 1.75 18.67
C SER A 99 23.84 1.19 18.19
N THR A 100 24.87 1.25 19.03
CA THR A 100 26.23 0.76 18.73
C THR A 100 26.69 -0.33 19.70
N ASP A 101 25.76 -0.93 20.46
CA ASP A 101 26.04 -1.95 21.48
C ASP A 101 27.09 -1.49 22.51
N GLY A 102 27.03 -0.23 22.93
CA GLY A 102 27.98 0.35 23.88
C GLY A 102 29.26 0.91 23.25
N LEU A 103 29.42 0.83 21.92
CA LEU A 103 30.64 1.23 21.20
C LEU A 103 30.41 2.44 20.27
N PRO A 104 30.23 3.67 20.80
CA PRO A 104 29.90 4.84 19.99
C PRO A 104 30.97 5.16 18.93
N ALA A 105 32.21 4.71 19.13
CA ALA A 105 33.29 4.77 18.15
C ALA A 105 33.00 4.01 16.84
N ARG A 106 31.94 3.19 16.74
CA ARG A 106 31.48 2.65 15.46
C ARG A 106 30.94 3.74 14.53
N SER A 107 30.40 4.84 15.06
CA SER A 107 29.93 5.99 14.28
C SER A 107 31.11 6.85 13.81
N ALA A 108 31.20 7.07 12.48
CA ALA A 108 32.21 7.94 11.88
C ALA A 108 32.13 9.37 12.44
N GLN A 109 30.91 9.89 12.60
CA GLN A 109 30.64 11.20 13.18
C GLN A 109 31.09 11.30 14.64
N TYR A 110 30.93 10.23 15.43
CA TYR A 110 31.43 10.22 16.80
C TYR A 110 32.96 10.26 16.83
N ARG A 111 33.64 9.45 16.01
CA ARG A 111 35.10 9.43 15.92
C ARG A 111 35.69 10.78 15.47
N ARG A 112 35.04 11.41 14.49
CA ARG A 112 35.53 12.64 13.84
C ARG A 112 35.23 13.90 14.64
N LEU A 113 34.06 13.96 15.28
CA LEU A 113 33.53 15.20 15.87
C LEU A 113 33.15 15.02 17.34
N LEU A 114 32.09 14.26 17.63
CA LEU A 114 31.46 14.26 18.96
C LEU A 114 32.42 13.81 20.06
N GLY A 115 33.16 12.72 19.83
CA GLY A 115 34.11 12.18 20.79
C GLY A 115 35.28 13.13 21.09
N ARG A 116 35.64 14.03 20.17
CA ARG A 116 36.67 15.07 20.39
C ARG A 116 36.15 16.26 21.17
N GLN A 117 34.85 16.50 21.15
CA GLN A 117 34.17 17.57 21.88
C GLN A 117 33.77 17.18 23.31
N GLY A 118 34.18 15.99 23.78
CA GLY A 118 33.80 15.51 25.11
C GLY A 118 32.38 14.96 25.21
N ILE A 119 31.67 14.81 24.08
CA ILE A 119 30.34 14.19 24.03
C ILE A 119 30.49 12.67 24.12
N GLY A 120 29.74 12.05 25.04
CA GLY A 120 29.69 10.62 25.28
C GLY A 120 28.53 9.90 24.60
N ASP A 121 27.37 10.55 24.48
CA ASP A 121 26.20 9.99 23.81
C ASP A 121 25.36 11.07 23.11
N GLU A 122 24.63 10.65 22.09
CA GLU A 122 23.70 11.49 21.32
C GLU A 122 22.35 10.77 21.18
N LEU A 123 21.27 11.42 21.62
CA LEU A 123 19.90 11.01 21.33
C LEU A 123 19.38 11.81 20.14
N ARG A 124 19.05 11.11 19.05
CA ARG A 124 18.40 11.69 17.87
C ARG A 124 16.93 11.41 17.85
N ALA A 125 16.14 12.36 17.36
CA ALA A 125 14.74 12.15 17.04
C ALA A 125 14.32 12.91 15.78
N VAL A 126 13.33 12.34 15.09
CA VAL A 126 12.62 13.00 13.99
C VAL A 126 11.22 13.35 14.49
N LEU A 127 10.85 14.63 14.40
CA LEU A 127 9.51 15.11 14.67
C LEU A 127 8.69 14.90 13.39
N ARG A 128 7.80 13.90 13.37
CA ARG A 128 7.00 13.56 12.19
C ARG A 128 5.51 13.39 12.50
N THR A 129 4.67 13.82 11.57
CA THR A 129 3.22 13.59 11.57
C THR A 129 2.77 13.24 10.14
N GLY A 130 1.82 12.32 9.98
CA GLY A 130 1.39 11.84 8.67
C GLY A 130 2.52 11.23 7.81
N GLY A 131 3.55 10.66 8.45
CA GLY A 131 4.73 10.11 7.76
C GLY A 131 5.70 11.15 7.19
N ARG A 132 5.51 12.44 7.48
CA ARG A 132 6.36 13.54 6.98
C ARG A 132 7.22 14.14 8.10
N PRO A 133 8.54 14.36 7.88
CA PRO A 133 9.41 14.99 8.87
C PRO A 133 9.19 16.51 8.87
N TRP A 134 8.83 17.08 10.01
CA TRP A 134 8.66 18.53 10.18
C TRP A 134 9.79 19.16 10.99
N GLY A 135 10.55 18.35 11.72
CA GLY A 135 11.76 18.80 12.40
C GLY A 135 12.63 17.62 12.83
N VAL A 136 13.85 17.95 13.23
CA VAL A 136 14.85 17.02 13.75
C VAL A 136 15.45 17.56 15.04
N VAL A 137 15.85 16.63 15.91
CA VAL A 137 16.41 16.92 17.23
C VAL A 137 17.62 16.04 17.45
N SER A 138 18.69 16.64 17.97
CA SER A 138 19.80 15.94 18.63
C SER A 138 20.03 16.51 20.00
N LEU A 139 20.06 15.63 21.01
CA LEU A 139 20.40 15.96 22.39
C LEU A 139 21.72 15.28 22.74
N PHE A 140 22.63 15.99 23.39
CA PHE A 140 23.99 15.52 23.62
C PHE A 140 24.32 15.46 25.11
N ARG A 141 24.94 14.35 25.53
CA ARG A 141 25.49 14.18 26.88
C ARG A 141 27.00 14.09 26.85
N GLU A 142 27.65 14.68 27.85
CA GLU A 142 29.10 14.59 28.05
C GLU A 142 29.53 13.16 28.47
N LYS A 143 30.80 12.82 28.24
CA LYS A 143 31.36 11.46 28.48
C LYS A 143 31.30 10.98 29.93
N ASP A 144 31.20 11.90 30.88
CA ASP A 144 31.11 11.63 32.32
C ASP A 144 29.67 11.39 32.79
N ARG A 145 28.68 11.51 31.90
CA ARG A 145 27.26 11.25 32.18
C ARG A 145 26.81 9.88 31.69
N GLU A 146 25.76 9.35 32.31
CA GLU A 146 25.13 8.13 31.83
C GLU A 146 24.53 8.31 30.42
N PRO A 147 24.72 7.35 29.51
CA PRO A 147 24.07 7.35 28.19
C PRO A 147 22.55 7.44 28.26
N PHE A 148 21.90 7.86 27.17
CA PHE A 148 20.45 7.96 27.12
C PHE A 148 19.80 6.58 27.21
N GLY A 149 19.00 6.38 28.27
CA GLY A 149 18.33 5.12 28.53
C GLY A 149 17.08 4.90 27.67
N PRO A 150 16.57 3.65 27.60
CA PRO A 150 15.37 3.32 26.81
C PRO A 150 14.13 4.15 27.16
N SER A 151 13.95 4.49 28.46
CA SER A 151 12.82 5.31 28.89
C SER A 151 12.88 6.76 28.39
N GLU A 152 14.09 7.29 28.22
CA GLU A 152 14.35 8.64 27.74
C GLU A 152 14.15 8.72 26.22
N VAL A 153 14.64 7.70 25.50
CA VAL A 153 14.36 7.52 24.07
C VAL A 153 12.86 7.42 23.83
N ALA A 154 12.13 6.63 24.63
CA ALA A 154 10.69 6.50 24.54
C ALA A 154 9.95 7.83 24.82
N LEU A 155 10.42 8.63 25.78
CA LEU A 155 9.87 9.96 26.05
C LEU A 155 9.99 10.85 24.82
N VAL A 156 11.19 10.99 24.26
CA VAL A 156 11.44 11.87 23.11
C VAL A 156 10.69 11.37 21.88
N ALA A 157 10.65 10.05 21.64
CA ALA A 157 9.84 9.44 20.60
C ALA A 157 8.34 9.79 20.76
N GLY A 158 7.82 9.74 21.99
CA GLY A 158 6.44 10.09 22.32
C GLY A 158 6.10 11.58 22.20
N LEU A 159 7.09 12.44 21.96
CA LEU A 159 6.91 13.87 21.66
C LEU A 159 6.95 14.17 20.15
N SER A 160 7.38 13.21 19.32
CA SER A 160 7.55 13.38 17.88
C SER A 160 6.30 13.92 17.18
N ALA A 161 5.18 13.21 17.29
CA ALA A 161 3.94 13.60 16.59
C ALA A 161 3.34 14.92 17.10
N PRO A 162 3.18 15.15 18.43
CA PRO A 162 2.62 16.42 18.91
C PRO A 162 3.44 17.66 18.53
N LEU A 163 4.78 17.58 18.61
CA LEU A 163 5.64 18.69 18.21
C LEU A 163 5.62 18.89 16.70
N ALA A 164 5.58 17.80 15.92
CA ALA A 164 5.46 17.87 14.46
C ALA A 164 4.12 18.46 14.01
N ASP A 165 3.01 18.13 14.67
CA ASP A 165 1.70 18.73 14.39
C ASP A 165 1.73 20.24 14.62
N ARG A 166 2.41 20.70 15.67
CA ARG A 166 2.57 22.14 15.91
C ARG A 166 3.46 22.81 14.86
N LEU A 167 4.58 22.19 14.49
CA LEU A 167 5.45 22.69 13.41
C LEU A 167 4.69 22.80 12.08
N ARG A 168 3.89 21.77 11.76
CA ARG A 168 3.01 21.75 10.59
C ARG A 168 2.05 22.93 10.57
N GLU A 169 1.43 23.26 11.71
CA GLU A 169 0.53 24.41 11.81
C GLU A 169 1.28 25.74 11.63
N LEU A 170 2.45 25.88 12.24
CA LEU A 170 3.28 27.08 12.17
C LEU A 170 3.89 27.30 10.78
N ALA A 171 4.03 26.24 9.99
CA ALA A 171 4.50 26.29 8.60
C ALA A 171 3.44 26.84 7.61
N ARG A 172 2.19 27.03 8.04
CA ARG A 172 1.14 27.58 7.18
C ARG A 172 1.50 29.02 6.74
N PRO A 173 1.32 29.38 5.45
CA PRO A 173 1.58 30.74 4.99
C PRO A 173 0.68 31.75 5.71
N VAL A 174 1.27 32.82 6.24
CA VAL A 174 0.49 33.94 6.82
C VAL A 174 0.06 34.95 5.74
N ARG A 175 0.77 34.94 4.60
CA ARG A 175 0.44 35.70 3.39
C ARG A 175 0.55 34.77 2.18
N PRO A 176 -0.28 34.99 1.13
CA PRO A 176 -0.10 34.30 -0.15
C PRO A 176 1.33 34.52 -0.65
N PRO A 177 2.02 33.52 -1.25
CA PRO A 177 3.24 33.78 -2.00
C PRO A 177 2.93 34.85 -3.04
N GLY A 178 3.64 35.99 -2.97
CA GLY A 178 3.49 37.03 -4.00
C GLY A 178 3.95 36.49 -5.35
N PRO A 179 3.51 37.10 -6.47
CA PRO A 179 4.10 36.79 -7.77
C PRO A 179 5.61 37.00 -7.69
N ALA A 180 6.39 36.11 -8.32
CA ALA A 180 7.85 36.21 -8.46
C ALA A 180 8.28 37.38 -9.38
N ALA A 181 7.53 38.48 -9.36
CA ALA A 181 7.71 39.61 -10.25
C ALA A 181 8.89 40.46 -9.77
N GLY A 182 10.02 40.34 -10.47
CA GLY A 182 11.08 41.34 -10.50
C GLY A 182 12.25 41.17 -9.51
N GLN A 183 12.45 39.99 -8.91
CA GLN A 183 13.70 39.68 -8.19
C GLN A 183 14.46 38.57 -8.92
N ASP A 184 15.64 38.93 -9.44
CA ASP A 184 16.55 38.00 -10.11
C ASP A 184 17.07 36.93 -9.13
N PRO A 185 17.31 35.70 -9.62
CA PRO A 185 17.79 34.61 -8.76
C PRO A 185 19.20 34.89 -8.25
N GLY A 186 19.43 34.57 -6.98
CA GLY A 186 20.75 34.51 -6.39
C GLY A 186 21.48 33.23 -6.77
N LEU A 187 22.73 33.32 -7.17
CA LEU A 187 23.60 32.19 -7.50
C LEU A 187 24.84 32.18 -6.58
N ILE A 188 25.15 31.01 -6.04
CA ILE A 188 26.36 30.73 -5.27
C ILE A 188 27.04 29.50 -5.88
N LEU A 189 28.34 29.57 -6.15
CA LEU A 189 29.13 28.45 -6.64
C LEU A 189 30.07 27.95 -5.56
N PHE A 190 30.10 26.63 -5.39
CA PHE A 190 30.97 25.90 -4.50
C PHE A 190 31.95 25.06 -5.31
N ASP A 191 33.20 25.01 -4.89
CA ASP A 191 34.22 24.17 -5.51
C ASP A 191 33.95 22.68 -5.19
N PRO A 192 34.69 21.74 -5.80
CA PRO A 192 34.55 20.33 -5.49
C PRO A 192 34.79 19.95 -4.01
N ALA A 193 35.50 20.79 -3.25
CA ALA A 193 35.73 20.59 -1.82
C ALA A 193 34.56 21.10 -0.95
N GLY A 194 33.58 21.80 -1.54
CA GLY A 194 32.45 22.39 -0.82
C GLY A 194 32.73 23.79 -0.27
N THR A 195 33.80 24.45 -0.73
CA THR A 195 34.11 25.84 -0.38
C THR A 195 33.44 26.78 -1.36
N PRO A 196 32.66 27.78 -0.92
CA PRO A 196 32.06 28.75 -1.83
C PRO A 196 33.15 29.65 -2.44
N PHE A 197 33.17 29.78 -3.77
CA PHE A 197 34.17 30.59 -4.50
C PHE A 197 33.57 31.69 -5.38
N SER A 198 32.24 31.72 -5.60
CA SER A 198 31.57 32.80 -6.30
C SER A 198 30.15 33.03 -5.77
N ILE A 199 29.70 34.28 -5.75
CA ILE A 199 28.36 34.71 -5.33
C ILE A 199 27.99 36.04 -6.03
N ASN A 200 26.74 36.17 -6.50
CA ASN A 200 26.21 37.43 -7.06
C ASN A 200 25.51 38.31 -6.00
N ASP A 201 25.22 39.56 -6.36
CA ASP A 201 24.60 40.53 -5.44
C ASP A 201 23.17 40.15 -5.06
N GLU A 202 22.42 39.53 -5.99
CA GLU A 202 21.08 39.01 -5.72
C GLU A 202 21.10 37.96 -4.61
N ALA A 203 22.07 37.03 -4.64
CA ALA A 203 22.24 36.06 -3.56
C ALA A 203 22.54 36.77 -2.24
N ARG A 204 23.48 37.73 -2.21
CA ARG A 204 23.79 38.49 -0.98
C ARG A 204 22.55 39.16 -0.40
N HIS A 205 21.74 39.79 -1.26
CA HIS A 205 20.50 40.44 -0.85
C HIS A 205 19.49 39.43 -0.27
N LEU A 206 19.22 38.32 -0.97
CA LEU A 206 18.29 37.30 -0.51
C LEU A 206 18.75 36.63 0.79
N LEU A 207 20.06 36.37 0.94
CA LEU A 207 20.64 35.82 2.15
C LEU A 207 20.49 36.75 3.36
N SER A 208 20.60 38.06 3.18
CA SER A 208 20.44 39.04 4.27
C SER A 208 19.04 39.02 4.91
N ARG A 209 18.04 38.49 4.19
CA ARG A 209 16.64 38.39 4.64
C ARG A 209 16.33 37.09 5.37
N LEU A 210 17.23 36.11 5.31
CA LEU A 210 17.07 34.83 6.00
C LEU A 210 17.16 35.02 7.53
N PRO A 211 16.42 34.23 8.33
CA PRO A 211 16.51 34.29 9.78
C PRO A 211 17.94 34.01 10.27
N ASP A 212 18.26 34.54 11.45
CA ASP A 212 19.53 34.24 12.10
C ASP A 212 19.63 32.74 12.41
N GLY A 213 20.84 32.21 12.34
CA GLY A 213 21.10 30.80 12.59
C GLY A 213 22.58 30.48 12.46
N PRO A 214 22.96 29.21 12.69
CA PRO A 214 24.33 28.79 12.51
C PRO A 214 24.77 28.98 11.06
N SER A 215 25.99 29.51 10.90
CA SER A 215 26.57 29.85 9.62
C SER A 215 27.99 29.31 9.50
N VAL A 216 28.38 28.99 8.27
CA VAL A 216 29.71 28.54 7.88
C VAL A 216 30.54 29.76 7.46
N PRO A 217 31.82 29.88 7.87
CA PRO A 217 32.69 30.91 7.33
C PRO A 217 32.73 30.85 5.80
N SER A 218 32.82 32.00 5.16
CA SER A 218 32.88 32.11 3.70
C SER A 218 33.98 33.08 3.28
N PRO A 219 34.87 32.71 2.34
CA PRO A 219 35.82 33.64 1.75
C PRO A 219 35.15 34.74 0.91
N LEU A 220 33.84 34.62 0.63
CA LEU A 220 33.10 35.55 -0.22
C LEU A 220 32.50 36.74 0.53
N GLY A 221 32.80 36.92 1.82
CA GLY A 221 32.32 38.01 2.67
C GLY A 221 31.40 37.52 3.79
N PRO A 222 30.06 37.62 3.66
CA PRO A 222 29.14 37.23 4.71
C PRO A 222 29.15 35.70 4.91
N PRO A 223 29.06 35.22 6.17
CA PRO A 223 29.01 33.79 6.43
C PRO A 223 27.75 33.17 5.83
N LEU A 224 27.86 31.93 5.34
CA LEU A 224 26.76 31.25 4.66
C LEU A 224 25.93 30.46 5.67
N PRO A 225 24.60 30.62 5.71
CA PRO A 225 23.76 29.83 6.60
C PRO A 225 23.88 28.32 6.36
N VAL A 226 23.83 27.52 7.44
CA VAL A 226 24.11 26.08 7.38
C VAL A 226 23.16 25.31 6.46
N TRP A 227 21.91 25.74 6.33
CA TRP A 227 20.92 25.09 5.46
C TRP A 227 21.25 25.22 3.97
N LEU A 228 21.93 26.30 3.55
CA LEU A 228 22.42 26.43 2.18
C LEU A 228 23.60 25.48 1.93
N ALA A 229 24.54 25.47 2.87
CA ALA A 229 25.69 24.58 2.79
C ALA A 229 25.25 23.10 2.83
N GLY A 230 24.27 22.76 3.66
CA GLY A 230 23.65 21.43 3.70
C GLY A 230 22.93 21.05 2.39
N THR A 231 22.27 22.01 1.73
CA THR A 231 21.63 21.77 0.42
C THR A 231 22.69 21.56 -0.67
N ALA A 232 23.77 22.33 -0.68
CA ALA A 232 24.91 22.12 -1.58
C ALA A 232 25.54 20.74 -1.38
N ALA A 233 25.73 20.35 -0.13
CA ALA A 233 26.35 19.10 0.22
C ALA A 233 25.44 17.90 -0.10
N GLN A 234 24.11 18.05 -0.01
CA GLN A 234 23.14 17.08 -0.54
C GLN A 234 23.31 16.87 -2.05
N ALA A 235 23.46 17.94 -2.84
CA ALA A 235 23.66 17.81 -4.29
C ALA A 235 24.94 17.02 -4.63
N ARG A 236 26.03 17.23 -3.88
CA ARG A 236 27.27 16.46 -4.02
C ARG A 236 27.08 14.99 -3.64
N ALA A 237 26.34 14.69 -2.58
CA ALA A 237 26.05 13.31 -2.18
C ALA A 237 25.20 12.57 -3.24
N VAL A 238 24.23 13.25 -3.86
CA VAL A 238 23.44 12.72 -4.97
C VAL A 238 24.32 12.43 -6.18
N ALA A 239 25.18 13.39 -6.58
CA ALA A 239 26.10 13.21 -7.69
C ALA A 239 27.13 12.09 -7.45
N ALA A 240 27.57 11.90 -6.21
CA ALA A 240 28.45 10.81 -5.81
C ALA A 240 27.74 9.45 -5.67
N GLY A 241 26.43 9.36 -5.95
CA GLY A 241 25.63 8.13 -5.82
C GLY A 241 25.40 7.67 -4.38
N ARG A 242 25.76 8.48 -3.37
CA ARG A 242 25.55 8.19 -1.95
C ARG A 242 24.13 8.49 -1.48
N ASP A 243 23.38 9.29 -2.25
CA ASP A 243 22.00 9.63 -1.95
C ASP A 243 21.14 9.71 -3.23
N ARG A 244 19.82 9.63 -3.08
CA ARG A 244 18.82 9.81 -4.15
C ARG A 244 17.80 10.90 -3.84
N GLY A 245 17.89 11.57 -2.69
CA GLY A 245 16.99 12.66 -2.28
C GLY A 245 17.21 13.95 -3.08
N ALA A 246 16.18 14.79 -3.20
CA ALA A 246 16.30 16.08 -3.89
C ALA A 246 17.09 17.10 -3.06
N ALA A 247 18.06 17.78 -3.69
CA ALA A 247 18.85 18.85 -3.07
C ALA A 247 18.10 20.19 -3.12
N ARG A 248 16.95 20.23 -2.46
CA ARG A 248 16.04 21.40 -2.43
C ARG A 248 15.45 21.62 -1.05
N ILE A 249 15.40 22.88 -0.62
CA ILE A 249 14.66 23.30 0.58
C ILE A 249 13.80 24.52 0.31
N ARG A 250 12.72 24.67 1.08
CA ARG A 250 11.97 25.92 1.22
C ARG A 250 12.25 26.53 2.58
N ILE A 251 12.50 27.83 2.58
CA ILE A 251 12.86 28.58 3.76
C ILE A 251 12.07 29.88 3.84
N ARG A 252 11.66 30.24 5.04
CA ARG A 252 10.91 31.46 5.31
C ARG A 252 11.86 32.55 5.79
N THR A 253 11.82 33.72 5.17
CA THR A 253 12.59 34.92 5.54
C THR A 253 12.02 35.58 6.80
N ARG A 254 12.77 36.52 7.40
CA ARG A 254 12.34 37.28 8.60
C ARG A 254 11.07 38.09 8.35
N ASP A 255 10.89 38.59 7.15
CA ASP A 255 9.69 39.32 6.70
C ASP A 255 8.56 38.39 6.22
N GLY A 256 8.76 37.07 6.33
CA GLY A 256 7.71 36.07 6.14
C GLY A 256 7.51 35.58 4.71
N GLN A 257 8.34 36.00 3.75
CA GLN A 257 8.36 35.51 2.38
C GLN A 257 8.98 34.11 2.32
N TRP A 258 8.50 33.27 1.41
CA TRP A 258 9.11 31.98 1.12
C TRP A 258 10.15 32.10 0.00
N LEU A 259 11.33 31.54 0.24
CA LEU A 259 12.36 31.32 -0.76
C LEU A 259 12.52 29.83 -1.01
N VAL A 260 12.89 29.47 -2.23
CA VAL A 260 13.35 28.14 -2.59
C VAL A 260 14.86 28.18 -2.80
N VAL A 261 15.55 27.18 -2.24
CA VAL A 261 16.98 26.96 -2.44
C VAL A 261 17.12 25.63 -3.15
N HIS A 262 17.76 25.63 -4.31
CA HIS A 262 18.02 24.44 -5.11
C HIS A 262 19.52 24.32 -5.36
N ALA A 263 20.09 23.13 -5.20
CA ALA A 263 21.48 22.87 -5.50
C ALA A 263 21.63 21.77 -6.56
N SER A 264 22.60 21.94 -7.46
CA SER A 264 22.97 20.92 -8.44
C SER A 264 24.49 20.82 -8.54
N CYS A 265 25.02 19.61 -8.50
CA CYS A 265 26.42 19.36 -8.80
C CYS A 265 26.61 19.37 -10.32
N MET A 266 27.70 19.97 -10.80
CA MET A 266 28.11 19.91 -12.20
C MET A 266 29.09 18.75 -12.41
N ASP A 267 29.26 18.34 -13.66
CA ASP A 267 30.18 17.27 -14.02
C ASP A 267 31.64 17.67 -13.72
N GLY A 268 32.33 16.80 -13.00
CA GLY A 268 33.77 16.89 -12.74
C GLY A 268 34.58 15.97 -13.66
N VAL A 269 35.85 15.75 -13.29
CA VAL A 269 36.68 14.69 -13.90
C VAL A 269 35.97 13.33 -13.69
N PRO A 270 36.01 12.39 -14.66
CA PRO A 270 35.32 11.11 -14.54
C PRO A 270 35.56 10.43 -13.18
N GLY A 271 34.48 10.22 -12.41
CA GLY A 271 34.51 9.56 -11.09
C GLY A 271 34.54 10.50 -9.88
N ALA A 272 34.58 11.83 -10.05
CA ALA A 272 34.55 12.80 -8.95
C ALA A 272 33.47 13.89 -9.14
N PRO A 273 32.76 14.33 -8.07
CA PRO A 273 31.82 15.44 -8.16
C PRO A 273 32.52 16.74 -8.57
N GLY A 274 31.98 17.44 -9.56
CA GLY A 274 32.46 18.77 -9.96
C GLY A 274 31.98 19.89 -9.01
N PRO A 275 32.12 21.16 -9.42
CA PRO A 275 31.63 22.29 -8.64
C PRO A 275 30.09 22.23 -8.48
N THR A 276 29.56 22.77 -7.39
CA THR A 276 28.13 22.77 -7.09
C THR A 276 27.54 24.17 -7.22
N ALA A 277 26.46 24.30 -7.97
CA ALA A 277 25.70 25.54 -8.10
C ALA A 277 24.49 25.52 -7.15
N VAL A 278 24.34 26.58 -6.35
CA VAL A 278 23.18 26.80 -5.47
C VAL A 278 22.43 28.04 -5.94
N VAL A 279 21.16 27.86 -6.25
CA VAL A 279 20.23 28.92 -6.68
C VAL A 279 19.26 29.23 -5.54
N VAL A 280 19.13 30.50 -5.19
CA VAL A 280 18.20 31.02 -4.18
C VAL A 280 17.26 32.01 -4.86
N GLN A 281 15.95 31.81 -4.74
CA GLN A 281 14.97 32.69 -5.38
C GLN A 281 13.64 32.71 -4.61
N PRO A 282 12.78 33.71 -4.83
CA PRO A 282 11.40 33.66 -4.36
C PRO A 282 10.69 32.35 -4.75
N ALA A 283 10.04 31.70 -3.79
CA ALA A 283 9.29 30.48 -4.04
C ALA A 283 8.02 30.80 -4.82
N ALA A 284 7.82 30.12 -5.96
CA ALA A 284 6.58 30.22 -6.71
C ALA A 284 5.46 29.44 -5.99
N GLY A 285 4.20 29.68 -6.38
CA GLY A 285 3.07 28.91 -5.88
C GLY A 285 3.26 27.39 -6.07
N SER A 286 3.89 26.98 -7.18
CA SER A 286 4.20 25.57 -7.48
C SER A 286 5.23 24.97 -6.53
N ASP A 287 6.19 25.75 -6.03
CA ASP A 287 7.19 25.30 -5.06
C ASP A 287 6.58 25.11 -3.68
N MET A 288 5.60 25.95 -3.33
CA MET A 288 4.91 25.94 -2.04
C MET A 288 3.73 24.97 -1.99
N ALA A 289 3.12 24.61 -3.13
CA ALA A 289 1.96 23.74 -3.18
C ALA A 289 2.13 22.41 -2.39
N PRO A 290 3.27 21.67 -2.50
CA PRO A 290 3.48 20.47 -1.70
C PRO A 290 3.53 20.73 -0.20
N VAL A 291 4.18 21.82 0.23
CA VAL A 291 4.31 22.18 1.66
C VAL A 291 2.95 22.63 2.21
N ILE A 292 2.21 23.46 1.47
CA ILE A 292 0.86 23.90 1.83
C ILE A 292 -0.07 22.70 1.96
N ALA A 293 -0.05 21.80 0.98
CA ALA A 293 -0.88 20.61 1.02
C ALA A 293 -0.60 19.75 2.26
N GLN A 294 0.68 19.58 2.61
CA GLN A 294 1.07 18.84 3.81
C GLN A 294 0.71 19.60 5.09
N ALA A 295 0.86 20.92 5.12
CA ALA A 295 0.51 21.79 6.25
C ALA A 295 -0.99 21.78 6.59
N TYR A 296 -1.83 21.63 5.56
CA TYR A 296 -3.29 21.54 5.69
C TYR A 296 -3.82 20.09 5.74
N GLY A 297 -2.96 19.08 5.56
CA GLY A 297 -3.37 17.68 5.54
C GLY A 297 -4.28 17.34 4.35
N LEU A 298 -4.02 17.95 3.19
CA LEU A 298 -4.77 17.70 1.96
C LEU A 298 -4.58 16.25 1.50
N SER A 299 -5.63 15.65 0.94
CA SER A 299 -5.56 14.34 0.28
C SER A 299 -4.67 14.39 -0.97
N ALA A 300 -4.23 13.23 -1.47
CA ALA A 300 -3.44 13.14 -2.71
C ALA A 300 -4.13 13.85 -3.90
N ARG A 301 -5.46 13.71 -4.00
CA ARG A 301 -6.25 14.37 -5.04
C ARG A 301 -6.35 15.88 -4.84
N GLU A 302 -6.45 16.34 -3.60
CA GLU A 302 -6.45 17.78 -3.29
C GLU A 302 -5.07 18.40 -3.52
N LEU A 303 -3.98 17.67 -3.25
CA LEU A 303 -2.61 18.08 -3.62
C LEU A 303 -2.47 18.24 -5.14
N GLU A 304 -2.95 17.27 -5.92
CA GLU A 304 -2.91 17.32 -7.39
C GLU A 304 -3.67 18.54 -7.93
N ILE A 305 -4.90 18.78 -7.45
CA ILE A 305 -5.68 19.99 -7.77
C ILE A 305 -4.90 21.26 -7.36
N THR A 306 -4.31 21.27 -6.17
CA THR A 306 -3.54 22.41 -5.64
C THR A 306 -2.33 22.71 -6.51
N GLN A 307 -1.62 21.69 -6.98
CA GLN A 307 -0.48 21.84 -7.90
C GLN A 307 -0.90 22.40 -9.26
N LEU A 308 -2.04 21.95 -9.80
CA LEU A 308 -2.54 22.48 -11.07
C LEU A 308 -3.04 23.92 -10.95
N ILE A 309 -3.70 24.28 -9.83
CA ILE A 309 -4.03 25.68 -9.49
C ILE A 309 -2.75 26.51 -9.42
N ALA A 310 -1.72 26.00 -8.74
CA ALA A 310 -0.44 26.68 -8.56
C ALA A 310 0.35 26.87 -9.87
N ARG A 311 0.13 26.00 -10.87
CA ARG A 311 0.63 26.17 -12.24
C ARG A 311 -0.20 27.16 -13.09
N GLY A 312 -1.26 27.74 -12.52
CA GLY A 312 -2.11 28.71 -13.19
C GLY A 312 -3.18 28.10 -14.10
N LEU A 313 -3.47 26.80 -14.00
CA LEU A 313 -4.53 26.20 -14.82
C LEU A 313 -5.90 26.72 -14.39
N THR A 314 -6.75 27.02 -15.37
CA THR A 314 -8.15 27.36 -15.14
C THR A 314 -8.90 26.14 -14.59
N THR A 315 -10.07 26.33 -13.98
CA THR A 315 -10.91 25.20 -13.52
C THR A 315 -11.23 24.22 -14.66
N GLY A 316 -11.40 24.72 -15.89
CA GLY A 316 -11.59 23.87 -17.08
C GLY A 316 -10.32 23.10 -17.47
N GLY A 317 -9.15 23.75 -17.40
CA GLY A 317 -7.85 23.09 -17.64
C GLY A 317 -7.54 22.04 -16.57
N ILE A 318 -7.83 22.33 -15.31
CA ILE A 318 -7.73 21.37 -14.20
C ILE A 318 -8.66 20.19 -14.47
N ALA A 319 -9.92 20.42 -14.85
CA ALA A 319 -10.85 19.34 -15.15
C ALA A 319 -10.36 18.47 -16.31
N ALA A 320 -9.82 19.06 -17.38
CA ALA A 320 -9.24 18.31 -18.49
C ALA A 320 -8.02 17.48 -18.07
N GLU A 321 -7.07 18.08 -17.35
CA GLU A 321 -5.85 17.42 -16.88
C GLU A 321 -6.16 16.28 -15.90
N LEU A 322 -7.17 16.49 -15.05
CA LEU A 322 -7.62 15.52 -14.06
C LEU A 322 -8.66 14.53 -14.58
N VAL A 323 -8.97 14.60 -15.89
CA VAL A 323 -9.99 13.80 -16.60
C VAL A 323 -11.36 13.83 -15.89
N ILE A 324 -11.69 14.98 -15.32
CA ILE A 324 -12.99 15.31 -14.74
C ILE A 324 -13.85 15.90 -15.86
N SER A 325 -15.05 15.34 -16.08
CA SER A 325 -15.99 15.87 -17.08
C SER A 325 -16.25 17.37 -16.86
N PRO A 326 -16.28 18.20 -17.90
CA PRO A 326 -16.48 19.64 -17.74
C PRO A 326 -17.87 19.92 -17.10
N PRO A 327 -17.99 20.94 -16.23
CA PRO A 327 -19.25 21.25 -15.58
C PRO A 327 -20.29 21.69 -16.63
N HIS A 328 -21.36 20.91 -16.77
CA HIS A 328 -22.54 21.29 -17.53
C HIS A 328 -23.15 22.57 -16.94
N ARG A 329 -23.24 23.64 -17.74
CA ARG A 329 -24.08 24.81 -17.41
C ARG A 329 -25.55 24.40 -17.50
N PRO A 330 -26.37 24.57 -16.44
CA PRO A 330 -27.80 24.35 -16.57
C PRO A 330 -28.47 25.56 -17.23
N ARG A 331 -29.34 25.30 -18.22
CA ARG A 331 -30.37 26.24 -18.71
C ARG A 331 -31.46 26.44 -17.66
N PRO A 332 -32.17 27.59 -17.64
CA PRO A 332 -33.07 27.95 -16.55
C PRO A 332 -34.41 27.21 -16.66
N ARG A 333 -34.86 26.58 -15.57
CA ARG A 333 -36.26 26.20 -15.38
C ARG A 333 -36.74 26.60 -13.98
N GLN A 334 -37.93 27.19 -13.98
CA GLN A 334 -38.63 27.79 -12.86
C GLN A 334 -39.04 26.75 -11.80
N GLY A 335 -38.84 27.14 -10.52
CA GLY A 335 -39.78 26.95 -9.41
C GLY A 335 -40.21 25.53 -9.03
N ARG A 336 -39.58 24.99 -7.97
CA ARG A 336 -40.28 24.64 -6.72
C ARG A 336 -39.25 24.30 -5.62
N VAL A 337 -39.45 24.95 -4.48
CA VAL A 337 -38.64 24.81 -3.26
C VAL A 337 -39.07 23.54 -2.52
N ARG A 338 -38.12 22.65 -2.22
CA ARG A 338 -38.16 21.80 -1.02
C ARG A 338 -36.75 21.71 -0.41
N GLN A 339 -36.74 21.81 0.90
CA GLN A 339 -35.56 21.91 1.76
C GLN A 339 -34.82 20.57 1.80
N ASP A 340 -33.52 20.58 1.49
CA ASP A 340 -32.61 19.47 1.79
C ASP A 340 -31.65 19.85 2.91
N ALA A 341 -31.52 18.90 3.83
CA ALA A 341 -30.70 18.95 5.02
C ALA A 341 -29.20 19.01 4.66
N ARG A 342 -28.50 19.85 5.42
CA ARG A 342 -27.07 20.15 5.30
C ARG A 342 -26.21 18.91 5.59
N VAL A 343 -25.37 18.54 4.64
CA VAL A 343 -24.07 17.92 4.91
C VAL A 343 -23.04 19.02 4.77
N GLU A 344 -22.43 19.46 5.88
CA GLU A 344 -21.28 20.38 5.86
C GLU A 344 -20.02 19.64 5.40
N PRO A 345 -19.40 20.02 4.27
CA PRO A 345 -18.03 19.64 3.96
C PRO A 345 -17.07 20.72 4.50
N ARG A 346 -15.81 20.34 4.73
CA ARG A 346 -14.66 21.20 5.09
C ARG A 346 -14.35 22.28 4.01
N ARG A 347 -15.30 23.19 3.74
CA ARG A 347 -15.18 24.32 2.81
C ARG A 347 -14.03 25.26 3.19
N ALA A 348 -13.80 25.42 4.48
CA ALA A 348 -12.77 26.31 5.02
C ALA A 348 -11.35 25.97 4.53
N GLY A 349 -11.01 24.69 4.37
CA GLY A 349 -9.66 24.28 3.92
C GLY A 349 -9.41 24.60 2.45
N ARG A 350 -10.40 24.37 1.57
CA ARG A 350 -10.27 24.66 0.13
C ARG A 350 -10.30 26.16 -0.17
N GLU A 351 -11.10 26.94 0.55
CA GLU A 351 -11.10 28.40 0.43
C GLU A 351 -9.82 29.05 0.99
N ALA A 352 -9.26 28.52 2.08
CA ALA A 352 -7.97 28.97 2.61
C ALA A 352 -6.84 28.74 1.61
N VAL A 353 -6.72 27.53 1.05
CA VAL A 353 -5.70 27.19 0.04
C VAL A 353 -5.86 28.01 -1.24
N ARG A 354 -7.10 28.27 -1.68
CA ARG A 354 -7.37 29.13 -2.85
C ARG A 354 -6.98 30.58 -2.61
N ARG A 355 -7.24 31.14 -1.42
CA ARG A 355 -6.79 32.50 -1.05
C ARG A 355 -5.28 32.59 -0.93
N GLU A 356 -4.63 31.53 -0.44
CA GLU A 356 -3.18 31.51 -0.25
C GLU A 356 -2.39 31.30 -1.53
N LEU A 357 -2.94 30.70 -2.60
CA LEU A 357 -2.19 30.45 -3.85
C LEU A 357 -2.45 31.46 -4.97
N LEU A 358 -3.55 32.22 -4.91
CA LEU A 358 -3.97 33.12 -5.99
C LEU A 358 -3.86 34.59 -5.57
N ALA A 359 -2.74 35.23 -5.89
CA ALA A 359 -2.65 36.68 -6.01
C ALA A 359 -2.41 37.03 -7.49
N ALA A 360 -3.45 37.51 -8.17
CA ALA A 360 -3.33 38.06 -9.53
C ALA A 360 -3.60 39.57 -9.50
N PRO A 361 -2.75 40.41 -10.13
CA PRO A 361 -3.02 41.82 -10.34
C PRO A 361 -3.83 42.06 -11.63
N GLY A 362 -4.68 43.09 -11.61
CA GLY A 362 -5.16 43.77 -12.82
C GLY A 362 -6.53 43.35 -13.34
N GLN A 363 -7.58 44.03 -12.89
CA GLN A 363 -8.69 44.39 -13.78
C GLN A 363 -8.92 45.89 -13.74
N VAL A 364 -8.93 46.43 -14.95
CA VAL A 364 -9.05 47.83 -15.34
C VAL A 364 -10.36 48.43 -14.82
N THR A 365 -10.23 49.68 -14.40
CA THR A 365 -11.25 50.61 -13.91
C THR A 365 -12.45 50.78 -14.84
N ALA A 366 -13.65 50.81 -14.26
CA ALA A 366 -14.76 51.62 -14.75
C ALA A 366 -15.67 52.08 -13.60
N GLY A 367 -15.49 53.34 -13.19
CA GLY A 367 -16.60 54.31 -13.06
C GLY A 367 -17.55 54.28 -11.86
N LYS A 368 -17.25 55.18 -10.91
CA LYS A 368 -18.14 56.15 -10.22
C LYS A 368 -18.95 55.77 -8.94
N ARG A 369 -18.35 56.26 -7.85
CA ARG A 369 -18.83 57.13 -6.74
C ARG A 369 -19.36 56.52 -5.42
N PRO A 370 -19.02 57.14 -4.25
CA PRO A 370 -19.13 56.57 -2.89
C PRO A 370 -20.08 57.44 -2.02
N PRO A 371 -19.97 57.50 -0.67
CA PRO A 371 -20.00 56.45 0.37
C PRO A 371 -21.08 56.78 1.45
N VAL A 372 -21.43 55.83 2.34
CA VAL A 372 -21.79 56.20 3.72
C VAL A 372 -21.26 55.17 4.71
N SER A 373 -20.56 55.71 5.71
CA SER A 373 -19.98 55.11 6.90
C SER A 373 -21.02 54.73 7.96
N LEU A 374 -20.73 53.74 8.81
CA LEU A 374 -20.39 53.93 10.24
C LEU A 374 -20.22 52.59 10.97
N SER A 375 -19.41 52.66 12.01
CA SER A 375 -18.77 51.59 12.79
C SER A 375 -19.54 51.37 14.12
N PRO A 376 -18.96 50.91 15.26
CA PRO A 376 -19.15 49.58 15.83
C PRO A 376 -19.66 49.62 17.30
N ALA A 377 -19.97 48.48 17.91
CA ALA A 377 -20.02 48.32 19.38
C ALA A 377 -19.95 46.83 19.75
N CYS A 378 -18.92 46.38 20.49
CA CYS A 378 -18.96 46.12 21.95
C CYS A 378 -19.96 45.02 22.35
N GLY A 379 -19.60 43.98 23.12
CA GLY A 379 -18.44 43.80 23.97
C GLY A 379 -18.37 42.39 24.59
N TYR A 380 -17.27 42.20 25.31
CA TYR A 380 -16.91 41.05 26.15
C TYR A 380 -17.95 40.75 27.26
N ALA A 381 -18.08 39.47 27.62
CA ALA A 381 -18.13 39.03 29.01
C ALA A 381 -17.89 37.50 29.15
N LEU A 382 -16.73 37.15 29.73
CA LEU A 382 -16.54 35.91 30.49
C LEU A 382 -17.42 35.94 31.75
N ILE A 383 -17.86 34.77 32.24
CA ILE A 383 -17.76 34.35 33.66
C ILE A 383 -17.88 32.82 33.72
N ALA A 384 -17.07 32.23 34.60
CA ALA A 384 -16.87 30.82 34.85
C ALA A 384 -17.70 30.31 36.05
N ARG A 385 -17.97 28.98 36.07
CA ARG A 385 -17.75 27.99 37.17
C ARG A 385 -18.82 26.86 37.11
N GLY A 386 -18.36 25.61 37.09
CA GLY A 386 -19.18 24.37 37.05
C GLY A 386 -19.74 23.98 38.42
N PRO A 387 -19.83 22.68 38.82
CA PRO A 387 -19.78 21.41 38.06
C PRO A 387 -21.01 20.52 38.34
N PHE A 388 -21.37 19.55 37.50
CA PHE A 388 -22.16 18.38 37.96
C PHE A 388 -21.90 17.13 37.11
N ALA A 389 -21.99 16.00 37.82
CA ALA A 389 -21.43 14.70 37.53
C ALA A 389 -22.20 13.84 36.51
N LEU A 390 -21.49 12.78 36.10
CA LEU A 390 -21.92 11.54 35.45
C LEU A 390 -23.42 11.21 35.52
N ALA A 391 -24.00 10.95 34.35
CA ALA A 391 -25.01 9.92 34.16
C ALA A 391 -24.78 9.24 32.81
N ALA A 392 -24.46 7.95 32.87
CA ALA A 392 -24.46 7.05 31.74
C ALA A 392 -25.91 6.79 31.31
N THR A 393 -26.22 6.99 30.03
CA THR A 393 -27.22 6.24 29.23
C THR A 393 -27.33 6.92 27.87
N GLY A 394 -27.10 6.17 26.79
CA GLY A 394 -27.29 6.68 25.44
C GLY A 394 -26.32 6.03 24.47
N ALA A 395 -26.45 4.71 24.29
CA ALA A 395 -25.92 4.06 23.10
C ALA A 395 -26.54 4.75 21.88
N PHE A 396 -25.75 5.58 21.19
CA PHE A 396 -26.06 5.99 19.84
C PHE A 396 -25.91 4.74 18.97
N VAL A 397 -27.01 4.00 18.85
CA VAL A 397 -27.22 3.09 17.73
C VAL A 397 -27.35 3.98 16.51
N VAL A 398 -26.21 4.26 15.87
CA VAL A 398 -26.20 4.67 14.46
C VAL A 398 -26.84 3.51 13.72
N GLY A 399 -28.05 3.73 13.21
CA GLY A 399 -28.72 2.76 12.37
C GLY A 399 -27.79 2.38 11.22
N ARG A 400 -27.23 1.17 11.28
CA ARG A 400 -26.65 0.52 10.11
C ARG A 400 -27.79 0.42 9.10
N LYS A 401 -27.72 1.18 8.00
CA LYS A 401 -28.39 0.74 6.78
C LYS A 401 -27.94 -0.71 6.56
N ASN A 402 -28.90 -1.64 6.43
CA ASN A 402 -28.63 -3.04 6.12
C ASN A 402 -27.60 -3.11 4.99
N GLY A 403 -26.37 -3.44 5.35
CA GLY A 403 -25.21 -3.22 4.51
C GLY A 403 -24.82 -4.51 3.85
N MET A 404 -24.92 -4.57 2.52
CA MET A 404 -24.25 -5.61 1.76
C MET A 404 -23.63 -4.99 0.52
N PRO A 405 -22.31 -4.79 0.56
CA PRO A 405 -21.58 -4.89 -0.70
C PRO A 405 -20.19 -5.54 -0.48
N ALA A 406 -19.66 -6.27 -1.47
CA ALA A 406 -18.41 -7.05 -1.47
C ALA A 406 -18.34 -8.29 -0.54
N ILE A 407 -18.56 -9.47 -1.15
CA ILE A 407 -18.34 -10.81 -0.59
C ILE A 407 -17.09 -11.41 -1.25
N VAL A 408 -16.16 -11.98 -0.49
CA VAL A 408 -15.00 -12.70 -1.04
C VAL A 408 -15.23 -14.20 -0.97
N LEU A 409 -14.95 -14.91 -2.06
CA LEU A 409 -14.94 -16.36 -2.12
C LEU A 409 -13.50 -16.88 -2.23
N VAL A 410 -13.01 -17.56 -1.20
CA VAL A 410 -11.64 -18.10 -1.16
C VAL A 410 -11.63 -19.63 -1.04
N GLY A 411 -10.63 -20.29 -1.64
CA GLY A 411 -10.36 -21.70 -1.34
C GLY A 411 -9.59 -21.80 -0.03
N ALA A 412 -10.04 -22.64 0.89
CA ALA A 412 -9.41 -22.77 2.20
C ALA A 412 -8.25 -23.79 2.24
N GLN A 413 -8.01 -24.53 1.15
CA GLN A 413 -7.03 -25.62 1.07
C GLN A 413 -6.03 -25.34 -0.09
N TRP A 414 -5.69 -26.35 -0.90
CA TRP A 414 -4.77 -26.25 -2.05
C TRP A 414 -5.48 -26.12 -3.40
N GLY A 415 -6.68 -25.51 -3.43
CA GLY A 415 -7.48 -25.40 -4.64
C GLY A 415 -8.38 -26.61 -4.88
N ASP A 416 -9.27 -26.48 -5.88
CA ASP A 416 -10.29 -27.49 -6.24
C ASP A 416 -11.34 -27.80 -5.14
N GLU A 417 -11.58 -26.89 -4.22
CA GLU A 417 -12.57 -27.09 -3.17
C GLU A 417 -14.03 -26.99 -3.68
N GLY A 418 -14.24 -26.72 -4.97
CA GLY A 418 -15.57 -26.56 -5.56
C GLY A 418 -16.08 -25.11 -5.59
N LYS A 419 -15.19 -24.12 -5.65
CA LYS A 419 -15.55 -22.68 -5.71
C LYS A 419 -16.58 -22.33 -6.78
N GLY A 420 -16.48 -22.93 -7.98
CA GLY A 420 -17.44 -22.68 -9.06
C GLY A 420 -18.88 -23.03 -8.66
N LYS A 421 -19.08 -24.09 -7.87
CA LYS A 421 -20.41 -24.46 -7.32
C LYS A 421 -20.94 -23.40 -6.35
N ALA A 422 -20.07 -22.85 -5.52
CA ALA A 422 -20.44 -21.77 -4.61
C ALA A 422 -20.78 -20.48 -5.37
N THR A 423 -20.00 -20.12 -6.38
CA THR A 423 -20.31 -18.97 -7.25
C THR A 423 -21.67 -19.14 -7.95
N ASP A 424 -21.97 -20.33 -8.46
CA ASP A 424 -23.26 -20.63 -9.12
C ASP A 424 -24.44 -20.60 -8.13
N LEU A 425 -24.25 -21.09 -6.90
CA LEU A 425 -25.25 -20.98 -5.84
C LEU A 425 -25.60 -19.52 -5.53
N LEU A 426 -24.58 -18.66 -5.44
CA LEU A 426 -24.73 -17.22 -5.16
C LEU A 426 -25.16 -16.41 -6.39
N GLY A 427 -25.05 -16.97 -7.59
CA GLY A 427 -25.19 -16.23 -8.86
C GLY A 427 -26.53 -15.52 -9.04
N GLY A 428 -27.61 -16.01 -8.41
CA GLY A 428 -28.93 -15.38 -8.44
C GLY A 428 -29.07 -14.14 -7.56
N ASP A 429 -28.17 -13.97 -6.59
CA ASP A 429 -28.26 -12.95 -5.53
C ASP A 429 -27.15 -11.89 -5.64
N VAL A 430 -26.34 -11.91 -6.71
CA VAL A 430 -25.21 -11.01 -6.91
C VAL A 430 -25.33 -10.22 -8.21
N ASP A 431 -24.88 -8.96 -8.21
CA ASP A 431 -24.90 -8.10 -9.40
C ASP A 431 -23.59 -8.21 -10.21
N TYR A 432 -22.46 -8.45 -9.54
CA TYR A 432 -21.13 -8.54 -10.15
C TYR A 432 -20.38 -9.77 -9.66
N VAL A 433 -19.67 -10.46 -10.55
CA VAL A 433 -18.72 -11.53 -10.20
C VAL A 433 -17.35 -11.18 -10.75
N VAL A 434 -16.35 -11.08 -9.87
CA VAL A 434 -15.04 -10.52 -10.17
C VAL A 434 -13.96 -11.55 -9.93
N ARG A 435 -13.25 -11.97 -10.99
CA ARG A 435 -11.98 -12.68 -10.84
C ARG A 435 -10.89 -11.68 -10.51
N TYR A 436 -10.29 -11.80 -9.33
CA TYR A 436 -9.31 -10.81 -8.84
C TYR A 436 -7.85 -11.24 -9.01
N GLN A 437 -7.56 -12.53 -9.18
CA GLN A 437 -6.19 -13.03 -9.28
C GLN A 437 -6.07 -14.26 -10.19
N GLY A 438 -4.82 -14.60 -10.47
CA GLY A 438 -4.44 -15.81 -11.19
C GLY A 438 -4.46 -15.55 -12.68
N GLY A 439 -4.74 -16.57 -13.46
CA GLY A 439 -4.95 -16.47 -14.90
C GLY A 439 -5.64 -17.71 -15.42
N ASN A 440 -5.28 -18.13 -16.62
CA ASN A 440 -5.75 -19.38 -17.21
C ASN A 440 -5.15 -20.64 -16.55
N ASN A 441 -4.38 -20.54 -15.47
CA ASN A 441 -3.97 -21.70 -14.67
C ASN A 441 -5.06 -22.17 -13.69
N ALA A 442 -6.07 -21.35 -13.46
CA ALA A 442 -7.28 -21.75 -12.78
C ALA A 442 -8.22 -22.38 -13.79
N GLY A 443 -9.06 -23.30 -13.34
CA GLY A 443 -10.18 -23.82 -14.11
C GLY A 443 -11.27 -24.26 -13.15
N HIS A 444 -12.52 -23.98 -13.48
CA HIS A 444 -13.66 -24.54 -12.77
C HIS A 444 -14.71 -24.97 -13.79
N THR A 445 -15.43 -26.03 -13.44
CA THR A 445 -16.55 -26.51 -14.23
C THR A 445 -17.83 -26.04 -13.57
N VAL A 446 -18.69 -25.38 -14.32
CA VAL A 446 -20.06 -25.04 -13.90
C VAL A 446 -21.02 -25.92 -14.69
N VAL A 447 -21.99 -26.51 -13.99
CA VAL A 447 -23.04 -27.32 -14.60
C VAL A 447 -24.36 -26.56 -14.49
N ILE A 448 -24.96 -26.22 -15.63
CA ILE A 448 -26.25 -25.53 -15.72
C ILE A 448 -27.22 -26.42 -16.49
N GLY A 449 -28.25 -26.92 -15.79
CA GLY A 449 -29.12 -27.96 -16.33
C GLY A 449 -28.32 -29.23 -16.62
N ASP A 450 -28.37 -29.69 -17.87
CA ASP A 450 -27.65 -30.85 -18.39
C ASP A 450 -26.30 -30.50 -19.06
N LYS A 451 -25.92 -29.21 -19.09
CA LYS A 451 -24.74 -28.73 -19.81
C LYS A 451 -23.59 -28.38 -18.88
N SER A 452 -22.39 -28.78 -19.29
CA SER A 452 -21.14 -28.53 -18.57
C SER A 452 -20.28 -27.48 -19.30
N TYR A 453 -19.83 -26.48 -18.56
CA TYR A 453 -19.01 -25.36 -19.04
C TYR A 453 -17.71 -25.31 -18.25
N ALA A 454 -16.58 -25.50 -18.92
CA ALA A 454 -15.26 -25.34 -18.34
C ALA A 454 -14.76 -23.92 -18.61
N LEU A 455 -14.53 -23.14 -17.55
CA LEU A 455 -14.05 -21.77 -17.61
C LEU A 455 -12.67 -21.68 -16.94
N HIS A 456 -11.72 -20.94 -17.53
CA HIS A 456 -10.40 -20.70 -16.94
C HIS A 456 -10.21 -19.22 -16.58
N LEU A 457 -10.39 -18.30 -17.52
CA LEU A 457 -10.22 -16.86 -17.29
C LEU A 457 -11.54 -16.17 -16.96
N LEU A 458 -12.63 -16.54 -17.64
CA LEU A 458 -13.92 -15.94 -17.40
C LEU A 458 -14.42 -16.25 -15.97
N PRO A 459 -14.93 -15.23 -15.25
CA PRO A 459 -15.64 -15.45 -13.98
C PRO A 459 -16.90 -16.29 -14.20
N SER A 460 -17.30 -17.11 -13.22
CA SER A 460 -18.48 -18.00 -13.38
C SER A 460 -19.76 -17.22 -13.68
N GLY A 461 -19.83 -15.97 -13.23
CA GLY A 461 -20.97 -15.07 -13.47
C GLY A 461 -21.28 -14.82 -14.95
N VAL A 462 -20.37 -15.12 -15.89
CA VAL A 462 -20.64 -15.02 -17.33
C VAL A 462 -21.78 -15.92 -17.81
N LEU A 463 -22.10 -16.97 -17.04
CA LEU A 463 -23.19 -17.88 -17.36
C LEU A 463 -24.54 -17.42 -16.80
N SER A 464 -24.57 -16.33 -16.03
CA SER A 464 -25.79 -15.76 -15.45
C SER A 464 -26.22 -14.50 -16.22
N PRO A 465 -27.47 -14.40 -16.69
CA PRO A 465 -27.89 -13.35 -17.64
C PRO A 465 -27.89 -11.93 -17.04
N ASP A 466 -28.10 -11.82 -15.73
CA ASP A 466 -28.24 -10.56 -15.01
C ASP A 466 -26.95 -10.13 -14.27
N VAL A 467 -25.91 -10.96 -14.32
CA VAL A 467 -24.64 -10.72 -13.64
C VAL A 467 -23.66 -10.04 -14.59
N VAL A 468 -22.88 -9.09 -14.06
CA VAL A 468 -21.76 -8.46 -14.78
C VAL A 468 -20.45 -9.20 -14.42
N PRO A 469 -19.89 -10.02 -15.32
CA PRO A 469 -18.60 -10.65 -15.08
C PRO A 469 -17.45 -9.65 -15.26
N VAL A 470 -16.51 -9.65 -14.33
CA VAL A 470 -15.37 -8.72 -14.33
C VAL A 470 -14.05 -9.47 -14.17
N ILE A 471 -13.08 -9.18 -15.04
CA ILE A 471 -11.68 -9.58 -14.88
C ILE A 471 -10.92 -8.39 -14.27
N GLY A 472 -10.53 -8.52 -13.00
CA GLY A 472 -9.84 -7.50 -12.22
C GLY A 472 -8.37 -7.27 -12.64
N ASN A 473 -7.77 -6.18 -12.16
CA ASN A 473 -6.40 -5.79 -12.46
C ASN A 473 -5.34 -6.77 -11.89
N GLY A 474 -5.74 -7.62 -10.94
CA GLY A 474 -4.85 -8.63 -10.39
C GLY A 474 -4.66 -9.85 -11.29
N VAL A 475 -5.52 -10.08 -12.29
CA VAL A 475 -5.45 -11.22 -13.21
C VAL A 475 -4.37 -11.03 -14.27
N VAL A 476 -3.70 -12.12 -14.64
CA VAL A 476 -2.83 -12.22 -15.83
C VAL A 476 -3.58 -12.93 -16.96
N ILE A 477 -3.68 -12.30 -18.13
CA ILE A 477 -4.55 -12.70 -19.23
C ILE A 477 -3.70 -13.20 -20.39
N ASP A 478 -3.94 -14.43 -20.85
CA ASP A 478 -3.52 -14.87 -22.19
C ASP A 478 -4.66 -14.47 -23.16
N PRO A 479 -4.46 -13.48 -24.06
CA PRO A 479 -5.54 -12.98 -24.91
C PRO A 479 -6.13 -14.04 -25.83
N ALA A 480 -5.30 -14.97 -26.32
CA ALA A 480 -5.77 -16.02 -27.22
C ALA A 480 -6.71 -16.98 -26.47
N VAL A 481 -6.36 -17.35 -25.25
CA VAL A 481 -7.21 -18.24 -24.42
C VAL A 481 -8.50 -17.54 -24.03
N LEU A 482 -8.46 -16.26 -23.66
CA LEU A 482 -9.68 -15.51 -23.32
C LEU A 482 -10.63 -15.42 -24.53
N LEU A 483 -10.10 -15.12 -25.72
CA LEU A 483 -10.92 -15.04 -26.93
C LEU A 483 -11.49 -16.41 -27.31
N GLN A 484 -10.73 -17.50 -27.14
CA GLN A 484 -11.23 -18.86 -27.33
C GLN A 484 -12.39 -19.20 -26.37
N GLU A 485 -12.31 -18.79 -25.10
CA GLU A 485 -13.42 -18.95 -24.16
C GLU A 485 -14.66 -18.15 -24.57
N ILE A 486 -14.48 -16.89 -24.97
CA ILE A 486 -15.57 -16.02 -25.44
C ILE A 486 -16.25 -16.63 -26.67
N ASP A 487 -15.47 -17.08 -27.66
CA ASP A 487 -15.98 -17.68 -28.88
C ASP A 487 -16.69 -19.01 -28.58
N GLY A 488 -16.12 -19.86 -27.72
CA GLY A 488 -16.74 -21.12 -27.30
C GLY A 488 -18.06 -20.96 -26.54
N LEU A 489 -18.23 -19.87 -25.78
CA LEU A 489 -19.52 -19.53 -25.17
C LEU A 489 -20.53 -19.02 -26.19
N ARG A 490 -20.09 -18.17 -27.13
CA ARG A 490 -20.95 -17.65 -28.20
C ARG A 490 -21.47 -18.76 -29.12
N ASP A 491 -20.63 -19.73 -29.47
CA ASP A 491 -21.03 -20.90 -30.27
C ASP A 491 -22.11 -21.74 -29.58
N ARG A 492 -22.21 -21.65 -28.26
CA ARG A 492 -23.22 -22.30 -27.42
C ARG A 492 -24.42 -21.40 -27.12
N GLY A 493 -24.51 -20.22 -27.73
CA GLY A 493 -25.59 -19.26 -27.56
C GLY A 493 -25.51 -18.41 -26.29
N ILE A 494 -24.35 -18.33 -25.63
CA ILE A 494 -24.15 -17.52 -24.43
C ILE A 494 -23.43 -16.22 -24.80
N GLY A 495 -24.14 -15.10 -24.60
CA GLY A 495 -23.62 -13.76 -24.82
C GLY A 495 -22.56 -13.37 -23.78
N CYS A 496 -21.56 -12.60 -24.20
CA CYS A 496 -20.48 -12.11 -23.34
C CYS A 496 -20.45 -10.57 -23.29
N GLU A 497 -21.52 -9.89 -23.71
CA GLU A 497 -21.57 -8.44 -23.95
C GLU A 497 -21.41 -7.62 -22.65
N ARG A 498 -21.75 -8.22 -21.50
CA ARG A 498 -21.60 -7.62 -20.17
C ARG A 498 -20.20 -7.76 -19.59
N LEU A 499 -19.30 -8.51 -20.22
CA LEU A 499 -17.95 -8.74 -19.71
C LEU A 499 -17.15 -7.44 -19.63
N LEU A 500 -16.54 -7.21 -18.46
CA LEU A 500 -15.62 -6.11 -18.23
C LEU A 500 -14.20 -6.63 -17.94
N ILE A 501 -13.21 -6.07 -18.62
CA ILE A 501 -11.80 -6.41 -18.47
C ILE A 501 -11.04 -5.18 -18.01
N SER A 502 -10.26 -5.31 -16.94
CA SER A 502 -9.42 -4.21 -16.47
C SER A 502 -8.36 -3.83 -17.49
N ALA A 503 -8.30 -2.55 -17.85
CA ALA A 503 -7.21 -1.98 -18.64
C ALA A 503 -5.81 -2.16 -17.98
N ASN A 504 -5.79 -2.41 -16.66
CA ASN A 504 -4.59 -2.59 -15.86
C ASN A 504 -4.21 -4.07 -15.62
N ALA A 505 -5.01 -5.03 -16.09
CA ALA A 505 -4.62 -6.44 -16.07
C ALA A 505 -3.37 -6.66 -16.95
N HIS A 506 -2.52 -7.61 -16.55
CA HIS A 506 -1.27 -7.90 -17.25
C HIS A 506 -1.48 -8.98 -18.29
N LEU A 507 -0.67 -8.97 -19.34
CA LEU A 507 -0.73 -9.92 -20.45
C LEU A 507 0.31 -11.01 -20.32
N ILE A 508 -0.13 -12.25 -20.52
CA ILE A 508 0.75 -13.40 -20.69
C ILE A 508 1.28 -13.36 -22.12
N MET A 509 2.55 -13.03 -22.27
CA MET A 509 3.24 -12.95 -23.56
C MET A 509 3.87 -14.30 -23.94
N PRO A 510 4.22 -14.53 -25.22
CA PRO A 510 4.81 -15.79 -25.66
C PRO A 510 6.11 -16.17 -24.93
N HIS A 511 6.93 -15.18 -24.59
CA HIS A 511 8.15 -15.40 -23.81
C HIS A 511 7.88 -15.87 -22.39
N HIS A 512 6.77 -15.46 -21.74
CA HIS A 512 6.38 -15.98 -20.43
C HIS A 512 6.11 -17.49 -20.48
N ARG A 513 5.36 -17.95 -21.48
CA ARG A 513 5.07 -19.39 -21.69
C ARG A 513 6.34 -20.19 -21.98
N ALA A 514 7.24 -19.63 -22.79
CA ALA A 514 8.52 -20.26 -23.10
C ALA A 514 9.40 -20.40 -21.85
N LEU A 515 9.50 -19.34 -21.04
CA LEU A 515 10.27 -19.32 -19.80
C LEU A 515 9.71 -20.31 -18.76
N ASP A 516 8.40 -20.29 -18.53
CA ASP A 516 7.76 -21.20 -17.56
C ASP A 516 8.04 -22.68 -17.89
N LYS A 517 7.81 -23.07 -19.15
CA LYS A 517 8.06 -24.44 -19.61
C LYS A 517 9.53 -24.85 -19.54
N VAL A 518 10.46 -23.94 -19.84
CA VAL A 518 11.87 -24.28 -19.87
C VAL A 518 12.47 -24.30 -18.47
N THR A 519 12.13 -23.34 -17.61
CA THR A 519 12.61 -23.30 -16.22
C THR A 519 12.15 -24.55 -15.46
N GLU A 520 10.87 -24.94 -15.56
CA GLU A 520 10.39 -26.19 -14.95
C GLU A 520 11.10 -27.44 -15.49
N ARG A 521 11.41 -27.48 -16.79
CA ARG A 521 12.15 -28.61 -17.36
C ARG A 521 13.53 -28.75 -16.73
N TYR A 522 14.23 -27.63 -16.57
CA TYR A 522 15.59 -27.56 -16.02
C TYR A 522 15.65 -27.82 -14.51
N LEU A 523 14.58 -27.58 -13.76
CA LEU A 523 14.51 -27.90 -12.32
C LEU A 523 14.54 -29.42 -12.03
N GLY A 524 14.31 -30.28 -13.03
CA GLY A 524 14.46 -31.73 -12.88
C GLY A 524 13.55 -32.32 -11.78
N LYS A 525 14.15 -32.84 -10.71
CA LYS A 525 13.42 -33.39 -9.54
C LYS A 525 12.84 -32.29 -8.63
N ALA A 526 13.37 -31.07 -8.69
CA ALA A 526 12.92 -29.92 -7.89
C ALA A 526 11.77 -29.14 -8.55
N ARG A 527 10.99 -29.79 -9.42
CA ARG A 527 9.86 -29.17 -10.12
C ARG A 527 8.78 -28.74 -9.14
N ILE A 528 8.28 -27.53 -9.35
CA ILE A 528 7.12 -27.02 -8.63
C ILE A 528 5.85 -27.72 -9.13
N GLY A 529 5.81 -28.02 -10.43
CA GLY A 529 4.64 -28.57 -11.10
C GLY A 529 3.76 -27.48 -11.68
N THR A 530 4.35 -26.44 -12.29
CA THR A 530 3.58 -25.34 -12.88
C THR A 530 2.71 -25.82 -14.05
N THR A 531 1.71 -25.02 -14.43
CA THR A 531 0.84 -25.32 -15.57
C THR A 531 1.53 -25.09 -16.93
N GLY A 532 2.74 -24.50 -16.95
CA GLY A 532 3.45 -24.14 -18.18
C GLY A 532 2.73 -23.06 -19.00
N ARG A 533 1.79 -22.32 -18.39
CA ARG A 533 0.96 -21.28 -19.02
C ARG A 533 1.56 -19.88 -18.91
N GLY A 534 2.74 -19.72 -18.28
CA GLY A 534 3.42 -18.43 -18.19
C GLY A 534 2.98 -17.55 -17.03
N ILE A 535 2.28 -18.10 -16.04
CA ILE A 535 1.74 -17.33 -14.90
C ILE A 535 2.86 -16.70 -14.09
N GLY A 536 3.80 -17.52 -13.61
CA GLY A 536 4.91 -17.04 -12.76
C GLY A 536 5.77 -15.98 -13.44
N PRO A 537 6.26 -16.22 -14.67
CA PRO A 537 7.01 -15.20 -15.40
C PRO A 537 6.23 -13.90 -15.65
N THR A 538 4.92 -13.96 -15.87
CA THR A 538 4.10 -12.76 -16.04
C THR A 538 3.99 -11.96 -14.74
N TYR A 539 3.78 -12.61 -13.59
CA TYR A 539 3.79 -11.95 -12.28
C TYR A 539 5.18 -11.41 -11.94
N ALA A 540 6.25 -12.12 -12.29
CA ALA A 540 7.61 -11.62 -12.11
C ALA A 540 7.84 -10.32 -12.89
N ASP A 541 7.38 -10.24 -14.14
CA ASP A 541 7.51 -9.02 -14.95
C ASP A 541 6.60 -7.89 -14.43
N LYS A 542 5.42 -8.20 -13.88
CA LYS A 542 4.59 -7.24 -13.13
C LYS A 542 5.36 -6.64 -11.95
N ILE A 543 5.96 -7.47 -11.10
CA ILE A 543 6.72 -7.01 -9.91
C ILE A 543 7.99 -6.25 -10.32
N ASN A 544 8.66 -6.68 -11.38
CA ASN A 544 9.82 -5.99 -11.94
C ASN A 544 9.48 -4.68 -12.66
N ARG A 545 8.18 -4.37 -12.83
CA ARG A 545 7.66 -3.20 -13.56
C ARG A 545 8.02 -3.21 -15.05
N MET A 546 8.10 -4.41 -15.61
CA MET A 546 8.41 -4.71 -17.01
C MET A 546 7.22 -5.33 -17.77
N GLY A 547 6.13 -5.62 -17.07
CA GLY A 547 4.97 -6.28 -17.62
C GLY A 547 4.19 -5.42 -18.62
N ILE A 548 3.64 -6.08 -19.64
CA ILE A 548 2.73 -5.50 -20.63
C ILE A 548 1.29 -5.64 -20.11
N ARG A 549 0.48 -4.60 -20.25
CA ARG A 549 -0.91 -4.54 -19.75
C ARG A 549 -1.92 -4.46 -20.89
N VAL A 550 -3.18 -4.75 -20.61
CA VAL A 550 -4.28 -4.72 -21.60
C VAL A 550 -4.35 -3.38 -22.34
N GLN A 551 -4.19 -2.25 -21.64
CA GLN A 551 -4.21 -0.93 -22.28
C GLN A 551 -3.12 -0.72 -23.33
N ASP A 552 -2.00 -1.44 -23.22
CA ASP A 552 -0.88 -1.33 -24.15
C ASP A 552 -1.24 -1.90 -25.54
N LEU A 553 -2.28 -2.75 -25.64
CA LEU A 553 -2.78 -3.28 -26.92
C LEU A 553 -3.38 -2.20 -27.83
N PHE A 554 -3.62 -0.99 -27.32
CA PHE A 554 -4.24 0.11 -28.06
C PHE A 554 -3.24 1.15 -28.56
N ASP A 555 -1.95 0.95 -28.30
CA ASP A 555 -0.86 1.79 -28.79
C ASP A 555 0.26 0.91 -29.37
N PRO A 556 0.33 0.77 -30.70
CA PRO A 556 1.34 -0.03 -31.37
C PRO A 556 2.79 0.36 -31.02
N ASN A 557 3.05 1.65 -30.82
CA ASN A 557 4.40 2.14 -30.55
C ASN A 557 4.83 1.77 -29.12
N ILE A 558 3.94 1.99 -28.14
CA ILE A 558 4.19 1.63 -26.75
C ILE A 558 4.29 0.12 -26.57
N LEU A 559 3.42 -0.66 -27.23
CA LEU A 559 3.49 -2.13 -27.19
C LEU A 559 4.83 -2.63 -27.72
N THR A 560 5.27 -2.11 -28.87
CA THR A 560 6.55 -2.48 -29.49
C THR A 560 7.72 -2.14 -28.56
N GLN A 561 7.76 -0.90 -28.06
CA GLN A 561 8.84 -0.44 -27.18
C GLN A 561 8.94 -1.28 -25.89
N LYS A 562 7.80 -1.55 -25.24
CA LYS A 562 7.77 -2.38 -24.03
C LYS A 562 8.19 -3.82 -24.30
N LEU A 563 7.72 -4.40 -25.41
CA LEU A 563 8.07 -5.77 -25.78
C LEU A 563 9.55 -5.90 -26.14
N ASP A 564 10.13 -4.94 -26.88
CA ASP A 564 11.57 -4.92 -27.19
C ASP A 564 12.40 -4.85 -25.91
N LEU A 565 12.01 -3.99 -24.97
CA LEU A 565 12.70 -3.86 -23.70
C LEU A 565 12.63 -5.15 -22.87
N ALA A 566 11.44 -5.76 -22.76
CA ALA A 566 11.27 -7.04 -22.08
C ALA A 566 12.10 -8.15 -22.77
N LEU A 567 12.03 -8.25 -24.10
CA LEU A 567 12.72 -9.28 -24.86
C LEU A 567 14.24 -9.11 -24.87
N ARG A 568 14.79 -7.92 -24.64
CA ARG A 568 16.25 -7.67 -24.62
C ARG A 568 16.98 -8.62 -23.67
N GLU A 569 16.51 -8.73 -22.43
CA GLU A 569 17.11 -9.60 -21.42
C GLU A 569 16.61 -11.04 -21.54
N LYS A 570 15.30 -11.24 -21.73
CA LYS A 570 14.71 -12.58 -21.79
C LYS A 570 15.26 -13.40 -22.94
N ASN A 571 15.56 -12.79 -24.09
CA ASN A 571 16.19 -13.48 -25.21
C ASN A 571 17.63 -13.91 -24.92
N GLN A 572 18.39 -13.16 -24.10
CA GLN A 572 19.73 -13.59 -23.69
C GLN A 572 19.63 -14.85 -22.83
N VAL A 573 18.68 -14.88 -21.88
CA VAL A 573 18.43 -16.06 -21.04
C VAL A 573 17.97 -17.25 -21.88
N LEU A 574 16.96 -17.06 -22.74
CA LEU A 574 16.44 -18.12 -23.60
C LEU A 574 17.52 -18.72 -24.49
N THR A 575 18.33 -17.88 -25.15
CA THR A 575 19.36 -18.35 -26.10
C THR A 575 20.60 -18.91 -25.41
N LYS A 576 21.18 -18.17 -24.45
CA LYS A 576 22.49 -18.52 -23.87
C LYS A 576 22.40 -19.51 -22.71
N VAL A 577 21.33 -19.47 -21.91
CA VAL A 577 21.18 -20.33 -20.73
C VAL A 577 20.39 -21.59 -21.10
N TYR A 578 19.29 -21.42 -21.82
CA TYR A 578 18.36 -22.52 -22.09
C TYR A 578 18.44 -23.12 -23.51
N ASN A 579 19.33 -22.60 -24.35
CA ASN A 579 19.50 -23.02 -25.74
C ASN A 579 18.15 -23.10 -26.49
N ARG A 580 17.37 -22.03 -26.40
CA ARG A 580 16.09 -21.83 -27.10
C ARG A 580 16.22 -20.73 -28.13
N ARG A 581 15.45 -20.85 -29.21
CA ARG A 581 15.41 -19.84 -30.27
C ARG A 581 14.97 -18.50 -29.68
N ARG A 582 15.63 -17.43 -30.13
CA ARG A 582 15.23 -16.06 -29.87
C ARG A 582 13.78 -15.83 -30.30
N ILE A 583 13.06 -15.05 -29.52
CA ILE A 583 11.72 -14.58 -29.84
C ILE A 583 11.81 -13.20 -30.49
N GLU A 584 11.16 -13.05 -31.65
CA GLU A 584 11.13 -11.81 -32.44
C GLU A 584 9.92 -10.94 -32.08
N THR A 585 10.13 -9.62 -31.98
CA THR A 585 9.11 -8.65 -31.55
C THR A 585 7.98 -8.49 -32.57
N GLY A 586 8.32 -8.29 -33.84
CA GLY A 586 7.37 -7.91 -34.90
C GLY A 586 6.14 -8.83 -35.03
N PRO A 587 6.32 -10.16 -35.16
CA PRO A 587 5.19 -11.09 -35.26
C PRO A 587 4.25 -11.05 -34.04
N ILE A 588 4.81 -10.88 -32.84
CA ILE A 588 4.03 -10.82 -31.59
C ILE A 588 3.21 -9.53 -31.54
N VAL A 589 3.80 -8.39 -31.90
CA VAL A 589 3.08 -7.11 -31.94
C VAL A 589 1.88 -7.22 -32.89
N GLN A 590 2.06 -7.76 -34.10
CA GLN A 590 0.98 -7.94 -35.06
C GLN A 590 -0.15 -8.83 -34.50
N GLU A 591 0.21 -9.98 -33.92
CA GLU A 591 -0.74 -10.91 -33.31
C GLU A 591 -1.51 -10.26 -32.15
N TYR A 592 -0.82 -9.54 -31.26
CA TYR A 592 -1.42 -8.99 -30.05
C TYR A 592 -2.28 -7.75 -30.31
N LEU A 593 -1.93 -6.94 -31.32
CA LEU A 593 -2.80 -5.84 -31.76
C LEU A 593 -4.13 -6.37 -32.33
N ALA A 594 -4.09 -7.49 -33.07
CA ALA A 594 -5.31 -8.14 -33.55
C ALA A 594 -6.20 -8.64 -32.40
N TYR A 595 -5.61 -9.16 -31.32
CA TYR A 595 -6.35 -9.46 -30.09
C TYR A 595 -6.92 -8.20 -29.44
N GLY A 596 -6.15 -7.10 -29.42
CA GLY A 596 -6.57 -5.80 -28.92
C GLY A 596 -7.88 -5.32 -29.54
N GLU A 597 -8.00 -5.38 -30.86
CA GLU A 597 -9.23 -4.95 -31.56
C GLU A 597 -10.46 -5.77 -31.15
N ARG A 598 -10.30 -7.08 -30.93
CA ARG A 598 -11.39 -7.95 -30.45
C ARG A 598 -11.75 -7.71 -28.98
N LEU A 599 -10.77 -7.36 -28.14
CA LEU A 599 -10.96 -7.16 -26.71
C LEU A 599 -11.44 -5.75 -26.35
N ARG A 600 -11.21 -4.75 -27.23
CA ARG A 600 -11.56 -3.34 -27.04
C ARG A 600 -12.96 -3.11 -26.45
N PRO A 601 -14.04 -3.78 -26.89
CA PRO A 601 -15.38 -3.54 -26.37
C PRO A 601 -15.58 -3.90 -24.89
N PHE A 602 -14.75 -4.80 -24.36
CA PHE A 602 -14.85 -5.28 -22.99
C PHE A 602 -13.98 -4.48 -22.01
N VAL A 603 -13.06 -3.64 -22.50
CA VAL A 603 -12.09 -2.96 -21.62
C VAL A 603 -12.74 -1.78 -20.91
N ALA A 604 -12.60 -1.76 -19.57
CA ALA A 604 -13.15 -0.71 -18.72
C ALA A 604 -12.22 -0.36 -17.55
N ASP A 605 -12.49 0.79 -16.91
CA ASP A 605 -11.98 1.08 -15.57
C ASP A 605 -12.79 0.27 -14.55
N THR A 606 -12.40 -0.99 -14.38
CA THR A 606 -13.09 -1.93 -13.50
C THR A 606 -13.07 -1.49 -12.04
N THR A 607 -12.02 -0.80 -11.59
CA THR A 607 -11.94 -0.27 -10.21
C THR A 607 -13.01 0.78 -9.97
N LEU A 608 -13.21 1.71 -10.92
CA LEU A 608 -14.28 2.71 -10.84
C LEU A 608 -15.67 2.07 -10.90
N VAL A 609 -15.89 1.12 -11.82
CA VAL A 609 -17.17 0.43 -11.98
C VAL A 609 -17.55 -0.30 -10.69
N LEU A 610 -16.64 -1.10 -10.13
CA LEU A 610 -16.90 -1.86 -8.92
C LEU A 610 -17.15 -0.96 -7.71
N ASN A 611 -16.36 0.11 -7.54
CA ASN A 611 -16.59 1.00 -6.40
C ASN A 611 -17.91 1.76 -6.50
N LYS A 612 -18.32 2.19 -7.69
CA LYS A 612 -19.65 2.78 -7.91
C LYS A 612 -20.77 1.78 -7.59
N ALA A 613 -20.65 0.55 -8.07
CA ALA A 613 -21.62 -0.50 -7.78
C ALA A 613 -21.77 -0.72 -6.26
N LEU A 614 -20.66 -0.85 -5.53
CA LEU A 614 -20.67 -0.99 -4.07
C LEU A 614 -21.32 0.24 -3.38
N ASP A 615 -21.02 1.44 -3.86
CA ASP A 615 -21.57 2.69 -3.31
C ASP A 615 -23.09 2.83 -3.60
N ASP A 616 -23.56 2.24 -4.70
CA ASP A 616 -24.98 2.15 -5.09
C ASP A 616 -25.71 0.99 -4.39
N GLY A 617 -25.05 0.25 -3.49
CA GLY A 617 -25.62 -0.85 -2.73
C GLY A 617 -25.77 -2.16 -3.52
N LYS A 618 -24.99 -2.32 -4.60
CA LYS A 618 -24.95 -3.55 -5.41
C LYS A 618 -24.07 -4.60 -4.77
N VAL A 619 -24.44 -5.87 -4.95
CA VAL A 619 -23.71 -7.01 -4.40
C VAL A 619 -22.61 -7.43 -5.37
N VAL A 620 -21.37 -7.42 -4.89
CA VAL A 620 -20.18 -7.80 -5.66
C VAL A 620 -19.57 -9.05 -5.03
N LEU A 621 -19.43 -10.11 -5.83
CA LEU A 621 -18.75 -11.34 -5.43
C LEU A 621 -17.33 -11.36 -6.02
N LEU A 622 -16.33 -11.38 -5.16
CA LEU A 622 -14.91 -11.49 -5.52
C LEU A 622 -14.55 -12.98 -5.54
N GLU A 623 -14.48 -13.55 -6.75
CA GLU A 623 -14.24 -14.97 -7.00
C GLU A 623 -12.73 -15.29 -7.00
N GLY A 624 -12.29 -16.04 -6.00
CA GLY A 624 -10.92 -16.51 -5.89
C GLY A 624 -10.63 -17.70 -6.81
N ALA A 625 -9.42 -17.72 -7.37
CA ALA A 625 -8.85 -18.92 -7.97
C ALA A 625 -7.91 -19.62 -6.97
N GLN A 626 -7.55 -20.90 -7.22
CA GLN A 626 -6.68 -21.69 -6.33
C GLN A 626 -7.16 -21.70 -4.86
N GLY A 627 -6.28 -21.83 -3.88
CA GLY A 627 -6.62 -21.86 -2.46
C GLY A 627 -5.55 -21.20 -1.61
N THR A 628 -5.87 -20.97 -0.33
CA THR A 628 -5.03 -20.24 0.62
C THR A 628 -3.64 -20.85 0.73
N LEU A 629 -3.52 -22.19 0.70
CA LEU A 629 -2.21 -22.83 0.82
C LEU A 629 -1.39 -22.88 -0.47
N LEU A 630 -1.92 -22.29 -1.55
CA LEU A 630 -1.19 -21.97 -2.78
C LEU A 630 -0.87 -20.48 -2.89
N ASP A 631 -1.14 -19.67 -1.88
CA ASP A 631 -0.78 -18.25 -1.84
C ASP A 631 0.74 -18.05 -1.86
N ILE A 632 1.22 -17.02 -2.56
CA ILE A 632 2.65 -16.75 -2.70
C ILE A 632 3.34 -16.42 -1.37
N ASP A 633 2.61 -15.82 -0.42
CA ASP A 633 3.11 -15.43 0.89
C ASP A 633 2.63 -16.39 1.99
N HIS A 634 1.36 -16.81 1.92
CA HIS A 634 0.69 -17.58 2.96
C HIS A 634 0.52 -19.07 2.63
N GLY A 635 1.07 -19.52 1.51
CA GLY A 635 1.02 -20.92 1.09
C GLY A 635 2.24 -21.74 1.50
N THR A 636 2.29 -22.98 1.02
CA THR A 636 3.42 -23.89 1.24
C THR A 636 4.60 -23.56 0.32
N TYR A 637 5.16 -22.35 0.44
CA TYR A 637 6.25 -21.85 -0.40
C TYR A 637 7.45 -22.83 -0.42
N PRO A 638 8.09 -23.09 -1.57
CA PRO A 638 7.86 -22.51 -2.90
C PRO A 638 6.81 -23.23 -3.74
N PHE A 639 6.12 -24.24 -3.19
CA PHE A 639 5.12 -25.04 -3.91
C PHE A 639 3.75 -24.35 -3.94
N VAL A 640 3.73 -23.16 -4.54
CA VAL A 640 2.60 -22.20 -4.52
C VAL A 640 2.40 -21.61 -5.91
N THR A 641 1.31 -20.85 -6.09
CA THR A 641 1.16 -19.99 -7.27
C THR A 641 1.85 -18.64 -7.05
N SER A 642 2.01 -17.85 -8.10
CA SER A 642 2.72 -16.56 -8.06
C SER A 642 1.81 -15.36 -7.79
N SER A 643 0.64 -15.62 -7.21
CA SER A 643 -0.40 -14.64 -6.91
C SER A 643 -0.96 -14.89 -5.50
N SER A 644 -1.88 -14.03 -5.08
CA SER A 644 -2.49 -14.09 -3.74
C SER A 644 -3.98 -14.48 -3.82
N PRO A 645 -4.32 -15.78 -3.69
CA PRO A 645 -5.70 -16.26 -3.58
C PRO A 645 -6.46 -15.74 -2.35
N THR A 646 -5.76 -15.20 -1.37
CA THR A 646 -6.34 -14.74 -0.11
C THR A 646 -7.29 -13.55 -0.26
N ALA A 647 -8.09 -13.27 0.77
CA ALA A 647 -9.02 -12.13 0.80
C ALA A 647 -8.31 -10.77 0.70
N GLY A 648 -7.08 -10.66 1.21
CA GLY A 648 -6.23 -9.49 0.96
C GLY A 648 -5.90 -9.31 -0.53
N GLY A 649 -5.61 -10.41 -1.23
CA GLY A 649 -5.44 -10.43 -2.67
C GLY A 649 -6.68 -9.98 -3.44
N ALA A 650 -7.88 -10.25 -2.93
CA ALA A 650 -9.13 -9.80 -3.51
C ALA A 650 -9.24 -8.27 -3.55
N CYS A 651 -8.79 -7.59 -2.49
CA CYS A 651 -8.75 -6.13 -2.43
C CYS A 651 -7.78 -5.56 -3.48
N ALA A 652 -6.53 -6.04 -3.47
CA ALA A 652 -5.48 -5.58 -4.38
C ALA A 652 -5.78 -5.87 -5.87
N GLY A 653 -6.44 -7.00 -6.13
CA GLY A 653 -6.73 -7.50 -7.47
C GLY A 653 -8.00 -6.94 -8.12
N SER A 654 -8.85 -6.26 -7.34
CA SER A 654 -10.09 -5.63 -7.83
C SER A 654 -10.12 -4.11 -7.67
N GLY A 655 -9.30 -3.55 -6.77
CA GLY A 655 -9.36 -2.14 -6.39
C GLY A 655 -10.49 -1.81 -5.41
N VAL A 656 -11.05 -2.82 -4.74
CA VAL A 656 -12.01 -2.66 -3.65
C VAL A 656 -11.25 -2.45 -2.33
N GLY A 657 -11.58 -1.40 -1.59
CA GLY A 657 -10.94 -1.10 -0.30
C GLY A 657 -11.26 -2.18 0.75
N PRO A 658 -10.31 -2.54 1.63
CA PRO A 658 -10.50 -3.63 2.60
C PRO A 658 -11.66 -3.39 3.57
N THR A 659 -11.97 -2.13 3.89
CA THR A 659 -13.10 -1.76 4.75
C THR A 659 -14.46 -1.91 4.08
N LYS A 660 -14.50 -2.23 2.78
CA LYS A 660 -15.75 -2.51 2.05
C LYS A 660 -16.09 -4.00 2.03
N ILE A 661 -15.16 -4.90 2.39
CA ILE A 661 -15.47 -6.34 2.47
C ILE A 661 -16.37 -6.59 3.68
N THR A 662 -17.54 -7.17 3.42
CA THR A 662 -18.54 -7.46 4.47
C THR A 662 -18.57 -8.92 4.87
N ARG A 663 -18.16 -9.81 3.97
CA ARG A 663 -18.18 -11.27 4.19
C ARG A 663 -17.05 -11.98 3.46
N VAL A 664 -16.50 -13.02 4.08
CA VAL A 664 -15.48 -13.89 3.47
C VAL A 664 -15.92 -15.34 3.61
N ILE A 665 -16.25 -15.95 2.48
CA ILE A 665 -16.71 -17.33 2.37
C ILE A 665 -15.51 -18.20 1.99
N GLY A 666 -15.12 -19.09 2.91
CA GLY A 666 -14.13 -20.14 2.65
C GLY A 666 -14.80 -21.37 2.05
N ILE A 667 -14.28 -21.88 0.94
CA ILE A 667 -14.70 -23.16 0.38
C ILE A 667 -13.75 -24.23 0.88
N LEU A 668 -14.31 -25.28 1.46
CA LEU A 668 -13.58 -26.29 2.19
C LEU A 668 -14.16 -27.66 1.83
N LYS A 669 -13.32 -28.55 1.30
CA LYS A 669 -13.75 -29.90 0.95
C LYS A 669 -13.71 -30.78 2.20
N ALA A 670 -14.63 -31.73 2.32
CA ALA A 670 -14.75 -32.63 3.48
C ALA A 670 -13.53 -33.55 3.69
N TYR A 671 -12.63 -33.57 2.71
CA TYR A 671 -11.30 -34.18 2.72
C TYR A 671 -10.35 -33.21 1.98
N THR A 672 -9.06 -33.48 1.95
CA THR A 672 -8.07 -32.59 1.32
C THR A 672 -7.58 -33.14 -0.01
N THR A 673 -7.30 -32.24 -0.95
CA THR A 673 -6.71 -32.60 -2.25
C THR A 673 -5.62 -31.61 -2.64
N ARG A 674 -4.57 -32.09 -3.31
CA ARG A 674 -3.48 -31.24 -3.82
C ARG A 674 -3.12 -31.62 -5.25
N VAL A 675 -2.96 -30.60 -6.10
CA VAL A 675 -2.41 -30.73 -7.45
C VAL A 675 -0.93 -30.33 -7.41
N GLY A 676 -0.06 -31.18 -7.96
CA GLY A 676 1.38 -30.89 -8.06
C GLY A 676 2.19 -31.26 -6.82
N SER A 677 3.44 -30.82 -6.81
CA SER A 677 4.43 -31.14 -5.77
C SER A 677 4.17 -30.39 -4.47
N GLY A 678 4.89 -30.77 -3.42
CA GLY A 678 4.97 -30.07 -2.15
C GLY A 678 4.41 -30.87 -0.96
N PRO A 679 4.66 -30.39 0.27
CA PRO A 679 4.28 -31.09 1.50
C PRO A 679 2.76 -31.23 1.62
N PHE A 680 2.33 -32.40 2.09
CA PHE A 680 0.93 -32.71 2.29
C PHE A 680 0.80 -33.67 3.48
N PRO A 681 0.74 -33.14 4.72
CA PRO A 681 0.83 -33.96 5.93
C PRO A 681 -0.22 -35.07 6.02
N THR A 682 -1.45 -34.82 5.54
CA THR A 682 -2.55 -35.78 5.57
C THR A 682 -2.66 -36.64 4.32
N GLU A 683 -1.65 -36.65 3.44
CA GLU A 683 -1.67 -37.44 2.21
C GLU A 683 -1.81 -38.93 2.47
N LEU A 684 -2.64 -39.58 1.67
CA LEU A 684 -2.88 -41.02 1.68
C LEU A 684 -2.27 -41.66 0.44
N LEU A 685 -1.40 -42.63 0.68
CA LEU A 685 -0.70 -43.43 -0.36
C LEU A 685 -1.21 -44.88 -0.40
N ASP A 686 -2.32 -45.14 0.26
CA ASP A 686 -2.96 -46.44 0.41
C ASP A 686 -4.32 -46.50 -0.33
N GLU A 687 -5.07 -47.58 -0.12
CA GLU A 687 -6.38 -47.80 -0.73
C GLU A 687 -7.41 -46.73 -0.37
N GLN A 688 -7.28 -46.08 0.79
CA GLN A 688 -8.17 -44.98 1.20
C GLN A 688 -7.92 -43.73 0.34
N GLY A 689 -6.66 -43.45 0.01
CA GLY A 689 -6.31 -42.40 -0.94
C GLY A 689 -6.89 -42.64 -2.34
N GLU A 690 -6.89 -43.90 -2.80
CA GLU A 690 -7.49 -44.28 -4.08
C GLU A 690 -9.01 -44.21 -4.06
N TYR A 691 -9.64 -44.63 -2.94
CA TYR A 691 -11.06 -44.51 -2.70
C TYR A 691 -11.53 -43.05 -2.82
N LEU A 692 -10.89 -42.13 -2.08
CA LEU A 692 -11.22 -40.70 -2.13
C LEU A 692 -11.02 -40.13 -3.54
N ARG A 693 -9.98 -40.56 -4.26
CA ARG A 693 -9.71 -40.09 -5.62
C ARG A 693 -10.79 -40.54 -6.59
N THR A 694 -11.15 -41.82 -6.56
CA THR A 694 -12.11 -42.43 -7.48
C THR A 694 -13.52 -41.92 -7.21
N THR A 695 -13.99 -42.03 -5.97
CA THR A 695 -15.34 -41.61 -5.55
C THR A 695 -15.52 -40.11 -5.70
N GLY A 696 -14.49 -39.33 -5.37
CA GLY A 696 -14.50 -37.88 -5.52
C GLY A 696 -14.31 -37.38 -6.95
N GLY A 697 -13.97 -38.23 -7.93
CA GLY A 697 -13.64 -37.82 -9.29
C GLY A 697 -12.46 -36.85 -9.35
N GLU A 698 -11.40 -37.12 -8.58
CA GLU A 698 -10.30 -36.19 -8.33
C GLU A 698 -9.22 -36.23 -9.41
N TYR A 699 -9.64 -35.87 -10.62
CA TYR A 699 -8.81 -35.81 -11.82
C TYR A 699 -8.81 -34.38 -12.39
N GLY A 700 -7.64 -33.90 -12.80
CA GLY A 700 -7.50 -32.55 -13.34
C GLY A 700 -8.28 -32.37 -14.64
N VAL A 701 -9.30 -31.51 -14.66
CA VAL A 701 -10.17 -31.25 -15.84
C VAL A 701 -9.39 -30.88 -17.11
N THR A 702 -8.26 -30.17 -16.97
CA THR A 702 -7.48 -29.70 -18.12
C THR A 702 -6.25 -30.55 -18.42
N THR A 703 -5.64 -31.15 -17.39
CA THR A 703 -4.37 -31.88 -17.52
C THR A 703 -4.54 -33.40 -17.47
N GLY A 704 -5.70 -33.89 -17.05
CA GLY A 704 -5.96 -35.31 -16.78
C GLY A 704 -5.16 -35.87 -15.61
N ARG A 705 -4.43 -35.05 -14.85
CA ARG A 705 -3.55 -35.53 -13.77
C ARG A 705 -4.35 -35.90 -12.54
N ASP A 706 -4.00 -37.04 -11.95
CA ASP A 706 -4.47 -37.47 -10.65
C ASP A 706 -4.12 -36.44 -9.58
N ARG A 707 -5.09 -36.18 -8.70
CA ARG A 707 -4.88 -35.35 -7.52
C ARG A 707 -4.48 -36.24 -6.36
N ARG A 708 -3.51 -35.75 -5.59
CA ARG A 708 -3.15 -36.34 -4.30
C ARG A 708 -4.31 -36.12 -3.35
N CYS A 709 -4.72 -37.14 -2.62
CA CYS A 709 -5.86 -37.10 -1.71
C CYS A 709 -5.40 -37.36 -0.28
N GLY A 710 -6.10 -36.77 0.69
CA GLY A 710 -5.78 -36.89 2.10
C GLY A 710 -6.99 -36.61 2.97
N TRP A 711 -6.88 -36.96 4.26
CA TRP A 711 -7.96 -36.70 5.22
C TRP A 711 -8.19 -35.21 5.45
N PHE A 712 -9.34 -34.88 6.05
CA PHE A 712 -9.61 -33.51 6.45
C PHE A 712 -8.53 -33.00 7.41
N ASP A 713 -8.16 -31.73 7.25
CA ASP A 713 -7.10 -31.11 8.03
C ASP A 713 -7.64 -29.83 8.68
N ALA A 714 -7.87 -29.91 9.99
CA ALA A 714 -8.38 -28.80 10.77
C ALA A 714 -7.29 -27.74 11.04
N VAL A 715 -6.01 -28.10 11.01
CA VAL A 715 -4.90 -27.17 11.24
C VAL A 715 -4.86 -26.15 10.09
N ILE A 716 -4.93 -26.63 8.84
CA ILE A 716 -4.98 -25.74 7.67
C ILE A 716 -6.29 -24.96 7.59
N ALA A 717 -7.40 -25.53 8.06
CA ALA A 717 -8.68 -24.83 8.11
C ALA A 717 -8.61 -23.63 9.07
N ARG A 718 -8.13 -23.83 10.31
CA ARG A 718 -7.90 -22.72 11.27
C ARG A 718 -6.94 -21.67 10.72
N TYR A 719 -5.86 -22.11 10.07
CA TYR A 719 -4.93 -21.22 9.42
C TYR A 719 -5.60 -20.36 8.34
N ALA A 720 -6.43 -20.97 7.48
CA ALA A 720 -7.17 -20.26 6.45
C ALA A 720 -8.17 -19.26 7.04
N THR A 721 -8.85 -19.60 8.14
CA THR A 721 -9.71 -18.67 8.89
C THR A 721 -8.93 -17.47 9.36
N ARG A 722 -7.77 -17.68 9.99
CA ARG A 722 -6.92 -16.60 10.51
C ARG A 722 -6.42 -15.67 9.41
N VAL A 723 -5.93 -16.22 8.28
CA VAL A 723 -5.32 -15.43 7.20
C VAL A 723 -6.36 -14.62 6.43
N ASN A 724 -7.55 -15.18 6.20
CA ASN A 724 -8.56 -14.54 5.35
C ASN A 724 -9.64 -13.79 6.14
N GLY A 725 -9.73 -13.99 7.47
CA GLY A 725 -10.87 -13.53 8.25
C GLY A 725 -12.17 -14.20 7.81
N ILE A 726 -12.14 -15.52 7.61
CA ILE A 726 -13.29 -16.29 7.13
C ILE A 726 -14.45 -16.12 8.11
N THR A 727 -15.59 -15.67 7.59
CA THR A 727 -16.84 -15.54 8.36
C THR A 727 -17.67 -16.80 8.23
N ASP A 728 -17.61 -17.46 7.08
CA ASP A 728 -18.46 -18.60 6.74
C ASP A 728 -17.72 -19.63 5.91
N TYR A 729 -17.98 -20.90 6.17
CA TYR A 729 -17.56 -22.00 5.34
C TYR A 729 -18.70 -22.54 4.50
N PHE A 730 -18.37 -22.93 3.27
CA PHE A 730 -19.16 -23.87 2.48
C PHE A 730 -18.36 -25.18 2.40
N LEU A 731 -18.86 -26.18 3.11
CA LEU A 731 -18.33 -27.54 3.09
C LEU A 731 -18.77 -28.27 1.82
N THR A 732 -17.86 -28.81 1.01
CA THR A 732 -18.19 -29.50 -0.24
C THR A 732 -17.79 -30.98 -0.20
N LYS A 733 -18.45 -31.78 -1.05
CA LYS A 733 -18.19 -33.22 -1.24
C LYS A 733 -18.30 -34.03 0.06
N LEU A 734 -19.29 -33.74 0.89
CA LEU A 734 -19.56 -34.53 2.09
C LEU A 734 -19.98 -35.97 1.72
N ASP A 735 -20.66 -36.13 0.59
CA ASP A 735 -21.16 -37.39 0.04
C ASP A 735 -20.06 -38.43 -0.20
N VAL A 736 -18.84 -37.99 -0.53
CA VAL A 736 -17.68 -38.87 -0.79
C VAL A 736 -17.27 -39.68 0.45
N LEU A 737 -17.60 -39.21 1.65
CA LEU A 737 -17.28 -39.90 2.90
C LEU A 737 -18.32 -40.96 3.31
N SER A 738 -19.44 -41.05 2.59
CA SER A 738 -20.45 -42.08 2.82
C SER A 738 -19.88 -43.46 2.53
N GLY A 739 -20.22 -44.46 3.35
CA GLY A 739 -19.67 -45.82 3.27
C GLY A 739 -18.47 -46.07 4.20
N LEU A 740 -17.93 -45.04 4.86
CA LEU A 740 -16.85 -45.20 5.84
C LEU A 740 -17.41 -45.59 7.22
N GLU A 741 -16.76 -46.52 7.92
CA GLU A 741 -17.09 -46.86 9.31
C GLU A 741 -16.60 -45.79 10.29
N ARG A 742 -15.40 -45.23 10.04
CA ARG A 742 -14.82 -44.14 10.81
C ARG A 742 -14.19 -43.14 9.86
N VAL A 743 -14.32 -41.85 10.18
CA VAL A 743 -13.76 -40.74 9.39
C VAL A 743 -12.62 -40.10 10.17
N PRO A 744 -11.37 -40.24 9.69
CA PRO A 744 -10.22 -39.58 10.32
C PRO A 744 -10.18 -38.09 10.02
N VAL A 745 -9.85 -37.30 11.04
CA VAL A 745 -9.67 -35.84 10.96
C VAL A 745 -8.35 -35.48 11.60
N CYS A 746 -7.47 -34.78 10.87
CA CYS A 746 -6.25 -34.25 11.44
C CYS A 746 -6.57 -33.00 12.29
N VAL A 747 -6.27 -33.08 13.59
CA VAL A 747 -6.56 -32.02 14.56
C VAL A 747 -5.33 -31.21 14.95
N ALA A 748 -4.14 -31.81 14.79
CA ALA A 748 -2.83 -31.26 15.08
C ALA A 748 -1.77 -31.99 14.26
N TYR A 749 -0.53 -31.51 14.31
CA TYR A 749 0.62 -32.24 13.80
C TYR A 749 1.55 -32.65 14.92
N GLU A 750 2.39 -33.65 14.65
CA GLU A 750 3.59 -33.96 15.41
C GLU A 750 4.79 -33.62 14.52
N VAL A 751 5.68 -32.76 15.02
CA VAL A 751 6.94 -32.39 14.37
C VAL A 751 8.06 -32.70 15.36
N ASP A 752 9.00 -33.57 14.95
CA ASP A 752 10.13 -34.00 15.79
C ASP A 752 9.72 -34.47 17.20
N GLY A 753 8.59 -35.18 17.29
CA GLY A 753 8.03 -35.70 18.54
C GLY A 753 7.25 -34.68 19.37
N VAL A 754 7.11 -33.44 18.91
CA VAL A 754 6.36 -32.38 19.58
C VAL A 754 5.03 -32.15 18.88
N ARG A 755 3.94 -32.19 19.64
CA ARG A 755 2.61 -31.84 19.14
C ARG A 755 2.52 -30.32 18.90
N VAL A 756 2.03 -29.94 17.73
CA VAL A 756 1.73 -28.56 17.34
C VAL A 756 0.28 -28.46 16.83
N ASP A 757 -0.52 -27.58 17.43
CA ASP A 757 -1.92 -27.40 17.06
C ASP A 757 -2.13 -26.32 15.98
N GLU A 758 -1.05 -25.67 15.53
CA GLU A 758 -1.05 -24.60 14.54
C GLU A 758 -0.17 -24.96 13.35
N LEU A 759 -0.40 -24.30 12.21
CA LEU A 759 0.44 -24.50 11.03
C LEU A 759 1.91 -24.21 11.40
N PRO A 760 2.83 -25.17 11.21
CA PRO A 760 4.24 -25.00 11.54
C PRO A 760 4.86 -23.76 10.89
N THR A 761 5.82 -23.15 11.58
CA THR A 761 6.38 -21.85 11.17
C THR A 761 7.30 -22.00 9.97
N THR A 762 8.06 -23.09 9.91
CA THR A 762 9.03 -23.33 8.84
C THR A 762 8.55 -24.37 7.85
N GLN A 763 9.03 -24.25 6.61
CA GLN A 763 8.77 -25.22 5.56
C GLN A 763 9.26 -26.63 5.94
N THR A 764 10.40 -26.72 6.63
CA THR A 764 10.98 -28.00 7.08
C THR A 764 10.06 -28.69 8.07
N GLU A 765 9.58 -27.95 9.08
CA GLU A 765 8.64 -28.49 10.07
C GLU A 765 7.35 -28.97 9.39
N PHE A 766 6.78 -28.18 8.47
CA PHE A 766 5.57 -28.59 7.75
C PHE A 766 5.81 -29.79 6.82
N HIS A 767 7.02 -29.95 6.28
CA HIS A 767 7.38 -31.11 5.45
C HIS A 767 7.50 -32.40 6.28
N HIS A 768 8.01 -32.31 7.51
CA HIS A 768 8.16 -33.45 8.42
C HIS A 768 6.95 -33.67 9.34
N ALA A 769 5.95 -32.79 9.26
CA ALA A 769 4.73 -32.86 10.06
C ALA A 769 3.99 -34.17 9.79
N LYS A 770 3.77 -34.93 10.87
CA LYS A 770 2.91 -36.11 10.87
C LYS A 770 1.53 -35.74 11.38
N PRO A 771 0.44 -36.17 10.74
CA PRO A 771 -0.90 -35.83 11.17
C PRO A 771 -1.28 -36.56 12.46
N VAL A 772 -1.77 -35.83 13.45
CA VAL A 772 -2.42 -36.40 14.63
C VAL A 772 -3.91 -36.49 14.31
N LEU A 773 -4.41 -37.72 14.16
CA LEU A 773 -5.78 -38.01 13.72
C LEU A 773 -6.70 -38.28 14.91
N GLU A 774 -7.87 -37.65 14.91
CA GLU A 774 -9.05 -38.07 15.67
C GLU A 774 -10.00 -38.81 14.74
N TYR A 775 -10.70 -39.82 15.26
CA TYR A 775 -11.58 -40.68 14.46
C TYR A 775 -13.02 -40.46 14.91
N LEU A 776 -13.80 -39.85 14.02
CA LEU A 776 -15.23 -39.65 14.20
C LEU A 776 -16.00 -40.85 13.61
N ASP A 777 -17.19 -41.11 14.13
CA ASP A 777 -18.05 -42.17 13.60
C ASP A 777 -18.49 -41.81 12.18
N GLY A 778 -18.39 -42.78 11.27
CA GLY A 778 -18.83 -42.63 9.88
C GLY A 778 -20.29 -42.98 9.68
N TRP A 779 -20.73 -42.99 8.42
CA TRP A 779 -22.10 -43.31 8.01
C TRP A 779 -22.10 -44.13 6.73
N GLN A 780 -23.10 -44.99 6.56
CA GLN A 780 -23.21 -45.89 5.41
C GLN A 780 -24.25 -45.40 4.39
N GLU A 781 -25.14 -44.51 4.83
CA GLU A 781 -26.28 -44.03 4.06
C GLU A 781 -25.86 -43.06 2.95
N ASP A 782 -26.52 -43.16 1.80
CA ASP A 782 -26.39 -42.17 0.71
C ASP A 782 -27.10 -40.86 1.11
N ILE A 783 -26.32 -39.77 1.16
CA ILE A 783 -26.80 -38.44 1.55
C ILE A 783 -27.11 -37.52 0.36
N THR A 784 -26.96 -38.02 -0.88
CA THR A 784 -27.03 -37.18 -2.10
C THR A 784 -28.42 -36.59 -2.37
N ALA A 785 -29.46 -37.16 -1.77
CA ALA A 785 -30.84 -36.69 -1.85
C ALA A 785 -31.25 -35.73 -0.71
N ALA A 786 -30.40 -35.52 0.30
CA ALA A 786 -30.71 -34.67 1.44
C ALA A 786 -30.99 -33.22 1.00
N LYS A 787 -32.01 -32.58 1.59
CA LYS A 787 -32.41 -31.20 1.27
C LYS A 787 -32.29 -30.24 2.45
N LYS A 788 -32.28 -30.75 3.68
CA LYS A 788 -32.05 -29.99 4.92
C LYS A 788 -31.08 -30.73 5.83
N PHE A 789 -30.50 -30.03 6.81
CA PHE A 789 -29.45 -30.58 7.68
C PHE A 789 -29.94 -31.79 8.47
N GLU A 790 -31.22 -31.77 8.87
CA GLU A 790 -31.85 -32.82 9.64
C GLU A 790 -32.09 -34.10 8.82
N ASP A 791 -32.00 -34.03 7.48
CA ASP A 791 -32.08 -35.22 6.61
C ASP A 791 -30.77 -36.03 6.62
N LEU A 792 -29.67 -35.45 7.09
CA LEU A 792 -28.38 -36.13 7.16
C LEU A 792 -28.38 -37.17 8.31
N PRO A 793 -27.66 -38.30 8.18
CA PRO A 793 -27.42 -39.23 9.27
C PRO A 793 -26.82 -38.52 10.49
N ALA A 794 -27.15 -38.99 11.70
CA ALA A 794 -26.70 -38.36 12.94
C ALA A 794 -25.16 -38.21 13.00
N ASN A 795 -24.42 -39.20 12.48
CA ASN A 795 -22.96 -39.17 12.42
C ASN A 795 -22.45 -38.13 11.42
N ALA A 796 -23.10 -37.97 10.26
CA ALA A 796 -22.77 -36.91 9.30
C ALA A 796 -23.03 -35.52 9.89
N GLN A 797 -24.14 -35.33 10.63
CA GLN A 797 -24.41 -34.10 11.35
C GLN A 797 -23.34 -33.81 12.43
N ALA A 798 -22.95 -34.84 13.20
CA ALA A 798 -21.91 -34.73 14.21
C ALA A 798 -20.55 -34.36 13.59
N TYR A 799 -20.20 -34.96 12.45
CA TYR A 799 -19.01 -34.65 11.68
C TYR A 799 -18.96 -33.17 11.28
N VAL A 800 -20.04 -32.65 10.68
CA VAL A 800 -20.13 -31.23 10.29
C VAL A 800 -19.97 -30.30 11.50
N ARG A 801 -20.65 -30.58 12.62
CA ARG A 801 -20.53 -29.77 13.85
C ARG A 801 -19.11 -29.81 14.43
N ALA A 802 -18.44 -30.95 14.36
CA ALA A 802 -17.05 -31.08 14.78
C ALA A 802 -16.13 -30.23 13.88
N LEU A 803 -16.28 -30.30 12.56
CA LEU A 803 -15.50 -29.49 11.63
C LEU A 803 -15.75 -27.98 11.83
N GLU A 804 -17.01 -27.57 12.05
CA GLU A 804 -17.36 -26.17 12.35
C GLU A 804 -16.59 -25.66 13.57
N LYS A 805 -16.61 -26.43 14.67
CA LYS A 805 -15.87 -26.09 15.89
C LYS A 805 -14.36 -26.05 15.66
N MET A 806 -13.82 -27.00 14.91
CA MET A 806 -12.38 -27.14 14.69
C MET A 806 -11.80 -26.10 13.73
N SER A 807 -12.59 -25.59 12.77
CA SER A 807 -12.14 -24.70 11.69
C SER A 807 -12.14 -23.22 12.07
N GLY A 808 -12.83 -22.84 13.15
CA GLY A 808 -12.85 -21.47 13.69
C GLY A 808 -13.83 -20.50 13.00
N ALA A 809 -14.67 -20.98 12.08
CA ALA A 809 -15.76 -20.23 11.47
C ALA A 809 -16.97 -21.14 11.23
N GLN A 810 -18.16 -20.54 11.13
CA GLN A 810 -19.40 -21.28 11.00
C GLN A 810 -19.54 -21.94 9.62
N ILE A 811 -20.18 -23.11 9.51
CA ILE A 811 -20.49 -23.76 8.23
C ILE A 811 -21.90 -23.34 7.81
N SER A 812 -22.01 -22.54 6.77
CA SER A 812 -23.28 -21.93 6.34
C SER A 812 -23.92 -22.64 5.13
N ALA A 813 -23.13 -23.44 4.40
CA ALA A 813 -23.63 -24.31 3.33
C ALA A 813 -22.88 -25.65 3.27
N ILE A 814 -23.56 -26.70 2.79
CA ILE A 814 -23.00 -28.05 2.67
C ILE A 814 -23.36 -28.63 1.30
N GLY A 815 -22.39 -29.18 0.59
CA GLY A 815 -22.56 -29.85 -0.68
C GLY A 815 -22.59 -31.37 -0.46
N VAL A 816 -23.68 -32.00 -0.89
CA VAL A 816 -23.91 -33.45 -0.80
C VAL A 816 -23.92 -34.11 -2.18
N GLY A 817 -23.30 -33.46 -3.16
CA GLY A 817 -23.19 -33.98 -4.53
C GLY A 817 -22.75 -32.90 -5.51
N PRO A 818 -22.57 -33.24 -6.81
CA PRO A 818 -22.15 -32.29 -7.83
C PRO A 818 -23.24 -31.31 -8.28
N GLY A 819 -24.52 -31.69 -8.20
CA GLY A 819 -25.65 -30.89 -8.67
C GLY A 819 -25.87 -29.61 -7.88
N ARG A 820 -26.41 -28.57 -8.52
CA ARG A 820 -26.73 -27.28 -7.88
C ARG A 820 -27.71 -27.46 -6.70
N ASP A 821 -28.73 -28.29 -6.91
CA ASP A 821 -29.78 -28.63 -5.93
C ASP A 821 -29.33 -29.62 -4.85
N GLN A 822 -28.11 -30.16 -4.96
CA GLN A 822 -27.45 -31.00 -3.95
C GLN A 822 -26.61 -30.14 -3.00
N THR A 823 -27.23 -29.08 -2.49
CA THR A 823 -26.62 -28.12 -1.56
C THR A 823 -27.61 -27.78 -0.45
N LEU A 824 -27.20 -27.98 0.80
CA LEU A 824 -27.94 -27.61 1.98
C LEU A 824 -27.55 -26.18 2.37
N SER A 825 -28.51 -25.25 2.42
CA SER A 825 -28.30 -23.90 2.96
C SER A 825 -28.70 -23.89 4.43
N LEU A 826 -27.72 -23.71 5.32
CA LEU A 826 -27.95 -23.62 6.77
C LEU A 826 -28.22 -22.19 7.20
N ARG A 827 -27.52 -21.24 6.57
CA ARG A 827 -27.60 -19.81 6.83
C ARG A 827 -27.48 -19.05 5.50
N PRO A 828 -28.13 -17.88 5.34
CA PRO A 828 -27.97 -17.06 4.14
C PRO A 828 -26.50 -16.68 3.93
N LEU A 829 -26.00 -16.83 2.70
CA LEU A 829 -24.62 -16.49 2.32
C LEU A 829 -24.48 -15.09 1.70
N VAL A 830 -25.58 -14.51 1.24
CA VAL A 830 -25.68 -13.13 0.74
C VAL A 830 -26.44 -12.29 1.74
#